data_AF-A0A3M3ZGQ0-F1
#
_entry.id   AF-A0A3M3ZGQ0-F1
#
_cell.length_a   1.000
_cell.length_b   1.000
_cell.length_c   1.000
_cell.angle_alpha   90.00
_cell.angle_beta   90.00
_cell.angle_gamma   90.00
#
_symmetry.space_group_name_H-M   'P 1'
#
loop_
_entity.id
_entity.type
_entity.pdbx_description
1 polymer ?
#
loop_
_entity_poly.entity_id
_entity_poly.type
_entity_poly.pdbx_seq_one_letter_code
_entity_poly.pdbx_strand_id
1 'polypeptide(L)'
;MSSITHTNTPQLAVSDSRGLPVRSVQFYRGADGQPVDARVTQHYFDKAGRLIASRDPRFSSRLKYGVCAPVNLMQIVSLSGALLLSKSVDSGWRVSLNGEAGQLVDSCDGRDNPRQIEYDGLLRPLAINESGRMTERFTYGGPATAEHNQCNQLIRHDDTAGSRLLRDYGLSGRALSEKRYFLQSPDSPDWPLAEPDRDALLEPVGLQTRWAFNAQGEDLAQTDANGNVQRFSHGVAGQLHAVELTLANTAQRQTLVSAIHYDAFNQAEQETAGNGVVSRYVYDQQDGRLTELSALSADGSVLQKLNYSYDPAGNVLLINDASQPDRYCGNQRIEPINRYCYDTLYQLIEASGREVRNGASHGPALPGLQSLPTDDPCQVSNYTQRYSYDAAGNLLQMRHEGAHNFTRNMHVDPDSNRSLPDDDGDVDFATSFDANGNLLQLVRGQVMGWDARNQLQHITTVQRKDAPNDDERYIYDGQGQRCRKISTAQASGRTLTNEVRYLPGLEIRTTADGETLHVVTAQAGRNRVRVLHWEAGKPGAIANDQVRYSLGDHLGSSTLELDQQGGLISQESYYPFGGTAWWAARNAVEAKYKTVRYSGKERDASGLYYYGFRYYAPWLQRWINPDPAGDVDGLNFYAMVGNSPAACVDPSGLAGDYRGRRDSVERDVLLDTRILARGRSEISRLPNTESNYMDKAFKLAHLAFDESSTILAAPALADMPEMLVSYVLGDSVKERLGEVVETYTATAAMLKEYDEGGEQYNQIAVMKSYPGTDAFIDLEDQHKRIFIVEDFLKHHVAGTSITLGHEVSHIVRDNEILDFGYLSPGLRDEKEAAISEERYLTHLEGGLQSAMEYSYGQKNPHMFRSVERMMQKNVLGAERAMELFKVKSMQDLKVERLSDPGVRTNLLMNNADSLAMLSFMLAESAVKGRLRSWGALV
;
A
#
# COMPACT_ATOMS: atom_id res chain seq x y z
N MET A 1 11.96 -18.25 -22.72
CA MET A 1 13.20 -17.46 -22.77
C MET A 1 14.41 -18.37 -22.88
N SER A 2 15.44 -17.92 -23.56
CA SER A 2 16.76 -18.57 -23.51
C SER A 2 17.44 -18.18 -22.20
N SER A 3 17.88 -19.17 -21.40
CA SER A 3 18.69 -18.91 -20.19
C SER A 3 20.01 -18.18 -20.52
N ILE A 4 20.41 -18.19 -21.79
CA ILE A 4 21.61 -17.55 -22.31
C ILE A 4 21.51 -16.02 -22.23
N THR A 5 20.33 -15.42 -22.50
CA THR A 5 20.13 -13.96 -22.43
C THR A 5 20.49 -13.40 -21.05
N HIS A 6 20.07 -14.08 -19.98
CA HIS A 6 20.28 -13.65 -18.58
C HIS A 6 21.62 -14.07 -17.99
N THR A 7 22.48 -14.74 -18.77
CA THR A 7 23.81 -15.13 -18.30
C THR A 7 24.69 -13.89 -18.13
N ASN A 8 25.34 -13.77 -16.97
CA ASN A 8 26.22 -12.66 -16.58
C ASN A 8 25.53 -11.28 -16.51
N THR A 9 24.29 -11.22 -16.04
CA THR A 9 23.58 -9.96 -15.76
C THR A 9 23.22 -9.76 -14.29
N PRO A 10 24.20 -9.77 -13.36
CA PRO A 10 23.93 -9.50 -11.94
C PRO A 10 23.55 -8.03 -11.70
N GLN A 11 22.97 -7.73 -10.55
CA GLN A 11 22.92 -6.36 -10.05
C GLN A 11 24.08 -6.12 -9.09
N LEU A 12 24.83 -5.04 -9.29
CA LEU A 12 25.98 -4.67 -8.46
C LEU A 12 25.72 -3.34 -7.74
N ALA A 13 26.16 -3.27 -6.49
CA ALA A 13 26.28 -2.01 -5.75
C ALA A 13 27.78 -1.68 -5.62
N VAL A 14 28.14 -0.42 -5.88
CA VAL A 14 29.51 0.08 -5.75
C VAL A 14 29.52 1.13 -4.66
N SER A 15 30.34 0.88 -3.63
CA SER A 15 30.49 1.79 -2.50
C SER A 15 31.78 2.61 -2.60
N ASP A 16 31.76 3.81 -2.02
CA ASP A 16 32.99 4.58 -1.79
C ASP A 16 33.74 4.12 -0.53
N SER A 17 34.82 4.81 -0.16
CA SER A 17 35.62 4.47 1.02
C SER A 17 34.90 4.68 2.36
N ARG A 18 33.71 5.28 2.36
CA ARG A 18 32.85 5.43 3.54
C ARG A 18 31.84 4.30 3.64
N GLY A 19 31.71 3.43 2.65
CA GLY A 19 30.67 2.39 2.58
C GLY A 19 29.41 2.81 1.83
N LEU A 20 29.28 4.10 1.45
CA LEU A 20 28.07 4.65 0.84
C LEU A 20 27.89 4.17 -0.61
N PRO A 21 26.69 3.72 -1.02
CA PRO A 21 26.44 3.15 -2.34
C PRO A 21 26.38 4.23 -3.44
N VAL A 22 27.54 4.64 -3.94
CA VAL A 22 27.68 5.69 -4.97
C VAL A 22 27.24 5.27 -6.36
N ARG A 23 27.16 3.97 -6.66
CA ARG A 23 26.57 3.48 -7.93
C ARG A 23 25.77 2.20 -7.74
N SER A 24 24.68 2.11 -8.48
CA SER A 24 23.98 0.85 -8.76
C SER A 24 24.20 0.52 -10.23
N VAL A 25 24.66 -0.70 -10.52
CA VAL A 25 24.94 -1.16 -11.89
C VAL A 25 24.04 -2.35 -12.18
N GLN A 26 23.21 -2.19 -13.21
CA GLN A 26 22.44 -3.28 -13.80
C GLN A 26 22.99 -3.57 -15.20
N PHE A 27 22.87 -4.81 -15.65
CA PHE A 27 23.40 -5.24 -16.94
C PHE A 27 22.24 -5.58 -17.89
N TYR A 28 22.14 -4.80 -18.96
CA TYR A 28 21.08 -4.88 -19.96
C TYR A 28 21.50 -5.74 -21.15
N ARG A 29 20.58 -6.60 -21.58
CA ARG A 29 20.59 -7.32 -22.85
C ARG A 29 19.13 -7.54 -23.27
N GLY A 30 18.78 -7.16 -24.50
CA GLY A 30 17.44 -7.32 -25.07
C GLY A 30 17.28 -8.58 -25.93
N ALA A 31 18.38 -9.17 -26.40
CA ALA A 31 18.35 -10.37 -27.23
C ALA A 31 19.59 -11.27 -27.02
N ASP A 32 19.47 -12.56 -27.36
CA ASP A 32 20.59 -13.48 -27.39
C ASP A 32 21.72 -12.97 -28.29
N GLY A 33 22.97 -13.05 -27.80
CA GLY A 33 24.16 -12.61 -28.54
C GLY A 33 24.41 -11.09 -28.56
N GLN A 34 23.50 -10.26 -28.04
CA GLN A 34 23.76 -8.83 -27.88
C GLN A 34 24.84 -8.59 -26.81
N PRO A 35 25.81 -7.68 -27.04
CA PRO A 35 26.76 -7.26 -26.00
C PRO A 35 26.03 -6.73 -24.77
N VAL A 36 26.52 -7.10 -23.59
CA VAL A 36 25.98 -6.58 -22.33
C VAL A 36 26.26 -5.09 -22.22
N ASP A 37 25.22 -4.30 -21.96
CA ASP A 37 25.32 -2.87 -21.69
C ASP A 37 25.15 -2.58 -20.19
N ALA A 38 26.07 -1.83 -19.60
CA ALA A 38 26.01 -1.48 -18.19
C ALA A 38 25.15 -0.23 -17.97
N ARG A 39 23.99 -0.41 -17.32
CA ARG A 39 23.10 0.66 -16.85
C ARG A 39 23.56 1.12 -15.46
N VAL A 40 24.17 2.30 -15.39
CA VAL A 40 24.78 2.82 -14.15
C VAL A 40 23.94 3.97 -13.58
N THR A 41 23.24 3.72 -12.49
CA THR A 41 22.67 4.80 -11.66
C THR A 41 23.77 5.33 -10.73
N GLN A 42 23.90 6.65 -10.62
CA GLN A 42 24.88 7.31 -9.76
C GLN A 42 24.18 8.03 -8.61
N HIS A 43 24.78 7.94 -7.42
CA HIS A 43 24.34 8.62 -6.21
C HIS A 43 25.47 9.50 -5.68
N TYR A 44 25.12 10.68 -5.20
CA TYR A 44 26.05 11.68 -4.71
C TYR A 44 25.71 11.99 -3.26
N PHE A 45 26.71 11.86 -2.39
CA PHE A 45 26.57 12.11 -0.97
C PHE A 45 27.41 13.31 -0.56
N ASP A 46 26.89 14.12 0.34
CA ASP A 46 27.66 15.21 0.94
C ASP A 46 28.76 14.69 1.90
N LYS A 47 29.49 15.60 2.53
CA LYS A 47 30.59 15.22 3.46
C LYS A 47 30.10 14.47 4.70
N ALA A 48 28.86 14.67 5.12
CA ALA A 48 28.23 13.99 6.24
C ALA A 48 27.57 12.66 5.84
N GLY A 49 27.71 12.23 4.58
CA GLY A 49 27.15 10.98 4.07
C GLY A 49 25.69 11.08 3.63
N ARG A 50 25.15 12.29 3.52
CA ARG A 50 23.74 12.52 3.14
C ARG A 50 23.55 12.49 1.63
N LEU A 51 22.57 11.72 1.15
CA LEU A 51 22.22 11.67 -0.27
C LEU A 51 21.68 13.04 -0.69
N ILE A 52 22.37 13.67 -1.64
CA ILE A 52 22.04 15.02 -2.12
C ILE A 52 21.74 15.04 -3.62
N ALA A 53 22.07 13.98 -4.35
CA ALA A 53 21.72 13.89 -5.76
C ALA A 53 21.74 12.45 -6.28
N SER A 54 20.90 12.19 -7.28
CA SER A 54 20.82 10.91 -8.00
C SER A 54 20.71 11.14 -9.51
N ARG A 55 21.40 10.31 -10.30
CA ARG A 55 21.37 10.30 -11.77
C ARG A 55 21.06 8.90 -12.29
N ASP A 56 20.13 8.81 -13.22
CA ASP A 56 19.77 7.59 -13.92
C ASP A 56 20.87 7.16 -14.93
N PRO A 57 20.76 5.94 -15.50
CA PRO A 57 21.71 5.44 -16.49
C PRO A 57 21.76 6.24 -17.80
N ARG A 58 20.67 6.90 -18.19
CA ARG A 58 20.61 7.69 -19.43
C ARG A 58 21.47 8.95 -19.29
N PHE A 59 21.32 9.70 -18.20
CA PHE A 59 22.12 10.89 -17.95
C PHE A 59 23.56 10.56 -17.55
N SER A 60 23.77 9.53 -16.73
CA SER A 60 25.13 9.14 -16.33
C SER A 60 25.99 8.70 -17.52
N SER A 61 25.40 8.06 -18.53
CA SER A 61 26.11 7.62 -19.73
C SER A 61 26.68 8.77 -20.56
N ARG A 62 26.02 9.94 -20.58
CA ARG A 62 26.46 11.14 -21.32
C ARG A 62 27.77 11.72 -20.77
N LEU A 63 27.98 11.59 -19.47
CA LEU A 63 29.21 12.06 -18.80
C LEU A 63 30.45 11.32 -19.33
N LYS A 64 30.30 10.07 -19.80
CA LYS A 64 31.40 9.30 -20.42
C LYS A 64 31.95 9.97 -21.68
N TYR A 65 31.12 10.78 -22.34
CA TYR A 65 31.47 11.48 -23.58
C TYR A 65 31.79 12.97 -23.34
N GLY A 66 31.98 13.39 -22.08
CA GLY A 66 32.28 14.78 -21.74
C GLY A 66 31.11 15.75 -21.94
N VAL A 67 29.89 15.24 -22.14
CA VAL A 67 28.68 16.04 -22.31
C VAL A 67 28.08 16.32 -20.93
N CYS A 68 27.77 17.59 -20.65
CA CYS A 68 27.04 17.96 -19.43
C CYS A 68 25.67 17.28 -19.41
N ALA A 69 25.28 16.72 -18.27
CA ALA A 69 24.01 16.01 -18.12
C ALA A 69 23.31 16.42 -16.82
N PRO A 70 21.98 16.50 -16.81
CA PRO A 70 21.22 16.87 -15.62
C PRO A 70 21.33 15.82 -14.51
N VAL A 71 20.89 16.21 -13.32
CA VAL A 71 20.69 15.34 -12.16
C VAL A 71 19.19 15.09 -12.06
N ASN A 72 18.74 13.84 -12.06
CA ASN A 72 17.30 13.54 -11.98
C ASN A 72 16.66 14.16 -10.75
N LEU A 73 17.29 13.97 -9.60
CA LEU A 73 16.83 14.44 -8.31
C LEU A 73 18.00 15.01 -7.53
N MET A 74 17.89 16.26 -7.08
CA MET A 74 18.83 16.94 -6.20
C MET A 74 18.10 17.37 -4.93
N GLN A 75 18.76 17.26 -3.79
CA GLN A 75 18.21 17.57 -2.49
C GLN A 75 19.15 18.49 -1.69
N ILE A 76 18.56 19.43 -0.96
CA ILE A 76 19.24 20.19 0.09
C ILE A 76 18.60 19.78 1.40
N VAL A 77 19.44 19.37 2.34
CA VAL A 77 19.03 18.92 3.67
C VAL A 77 19.61 19.85 4.74
N SER A 78 18.91 19.98 5.86
CA SER A 78 19.38 20.70 7.05
C SER A 78 20.59 19.98 7.69
N LEU A 79 21.16 20.55 8.75
CA LEU A 79 22.19 19.86 9.54
C LEU A 79 21.67 18.58 10.20
N SER A 80 20.40 18.57 10.63
CA SER A 80 19.71 17.39 11.19
C SER A 80 19.23 16.39 10.13
N GLY A 81 19.47 16.64 8.84
CA GLY A 81 19.06 15.74 7.76
C GLY A 81 17.64 15.96 7.22
N ALA A 82 16.86 16.89 7.79
CA ALA A 82 15.53 17.24 7.30
C ALA A 82 15.60 17.81 5.86
N LEU A 83 14.72 17.35 4.97
CA LEU A 83 14.63 17.82 3.60
C LEU A 83 14.12 19.27 3.53
N LEU A 84 14.92 20.17 2.97
CA LEU A 84 14.57 21.59 2.82
C LEU A 84 14.18 21.92 1.37
N LEU A 85 14.92 21.38 0.40
CA LEU A 85 14.63 21.54 -1.03
C LEU A 85 14.77 20.19 -1.72
N SER A 86 13.79 19.85 -2.54
CA SER A 86 13.87 18.79 -3.54
C SER A 86 13.76 19.44 -4.91
N LYS A 87 14.68 19.12 -5.83
CA LYS A 87 14.65 19.58 -7.22
C LYS A 87 14.74 18.38 -8.15
N SER A 88 13.62 18.06 -8.79
CA SER A 88 13.51 17.01 -9.78
C SER A 88 13.42 17.60 -11.18
N VAL A 89 14.05 16.94 -12.16
CA VAL A 89 13.84 17.26 -13.58
C VAL A 89 12.45 16.85 -14.06
N ASP A 90 11.85 15.87 -13.41
CA ASP A 90 10.52 15.37 -13.77
C ASP A 90 9.46 16.24 -13.09
N SER A 91 9.60 16.44 -11.77
CA SER A 91 8.53 17.02 -10.94
C SER A 91 8.79 18.42 -10.38
N GLY A 92 9.77 19.14 -10.93
CA GLY A 92 10.07 20.51 -10.53
C GLY A 92 10.77 20.62 -9.18
N TRP A 93 10.83 21.83 -8.63
CA TRP A 93 11.37 22.08 -7.31
C TRP A 93 10.26 22.16 -6.26
N ARG A 94 10.56 21.75 -5.03
CA ARG A 94 9.72 21.88 -3.84
C ARG A 94 10.58 22.30 -2.67
N VAL A 95 10.15 23.33 -1.95
CA VAL A 95 10.79 23.79 -0.72
C VAL A 95 9.84 23.57 0.44
N SER A 96 10.39 23.13 1.56
CA SER A 96 9.64 22.89 2.79
C SER A 96 10.37 23.51 3.98
N LEU A 97 9.60 24.09 4.89
CA LEU A 97 10.06 24.56 6.19
C LEU A 97 9.32 23.78 7.25
N ASN A 98 10.08 23.04 8.05
CA ASN A 98 9.55 22.28 9.18
C ASN A 98 9.74 23.08 10.47
N GLY A 99 8.79 22.91 11.41
CA GLY A 99 8.91 23.41 12.77
C GLY A 99 9.90 22.59 13.61
N GLU A 100 10.07 22.98 14.87
CA GLU A 100 11.06 22.38 15.78
C GLU A 100 10.81 20.88 16.04
N ALA A 101 9.55 20.43 15.99
CA ALA A 101 9.19 19.02 16.16
C ALA A 101 9.08 18.27 14.80
N GLY A 102 9.60 18.85 13.71
CA GLY A 102 9.62 18.23 12.38
C GLY A 102 8.31 18.34 11.59
N GLN A 103 7.24 18.89 12.16
CA GLN A 103 5.97 19.12 11.47
C GLN A 103 6.12 20.15 10.34
N LEU A 104 5.48 19.91 9.19
CA LEU A 104 5.54 20.80 8.03
C LEU A 104 4.75 22.09 8.30
N VAL A 105 5.41 23.25 8.33
CA VAL A 105 4.76 24.54 8.58
C VAL A 105 4.46 25.27 7.28
N ASP A 106 5.46 25.43 6.43
CA ASP A 106 5.34 26.10 5.14
C ASP A 106 5.93 25.24 4.03
N SER A 107 5.35 25.32 2.84
CA SER A 107 5.92 24.73 1.63
C SER A 107 5.56 25.54 0.40
N CYS A 108 6.35 25.40 -0.65
CA CYS A 108 6.06 25.96 -1.97
C CYS A 108 6.63 25.05 -3.06
N ASP A 109 6.03 25.06 -4.23
CA ASP A 109 6.43 24.22 -5.37
C ASP A 109 6.78 25.03 -6.62
N GLY A 110 7.23 24.33 -7.66
CA GLY A 110 7.68 24.92 -8.91
C GLY A 110 6.63 25.71 -9.70
N ARG A 111 5.35 25.62 -9.31
CA ARG A 111 4.24 26.39 -9.88
C ARG A 111 3.85 27.59 -9.01
N ASP A 112 4.69 27.92 -8.02
CA ASP A 112 4.47 29.00 -7.05
C ASP A 112 3.18 28.83 -6.24
N ASN A 113 2.88 27.59 -5.81
CA ASN A 113 1.77 27.32 -4.89
C ASN A 113 2.26 27.30 -3.43
N PRO A 114 2.18 28.41 -2.67
CA PRO A 114 2.51 28.38 -1.26
C PRO A 114 1.43 27.62 -0.48
N ARG A 115 1.86 26.83 0.49
CA ARG A 115 0.99 26.07 1.39
C ARG A 115 1.47 26.21 2.82
N GLN A 116 0.55 26.54 3.72
CA GLN A 116 0.83 26.75 5.14
C GLN A 116 -0.10 25.87 5.98
N ILE A 117 0.44 25.26 7.05
CA ILE A 117 -0.34 24.46 7.99
C ILE A 117 -0.30 25.12 9.36
N GLU A 118 -1.48 25.40 9.89
CA GLU A 118 -1.65 25.86 11.27
C GLU A 118 -1.83 24.65 12.19
N TYR A 119 -1.24 24.69 13.38
CA TYR A 119 -1.31 23.62 14.36
C TYR A 119 -1.79 24.12 15.73
N ASP A 120 -2.39 23.24 16.52
CA ASP A 120 -2.68 23.50 17.93
C ASP A 120 -1.47 23.23 18.84
N GLY A 121 -1.63 23.44 20.16
CA GLY A 121 -0.57 23.21 21.14
C GLY A 121 -0.16 21.73 21.31
N LEU A 122 -0.90 20.79 20.71
CA LEU A 122 -0.57 19.36 20.66
C LEU A 122 -0.03 18.95 19.28
N LEU A 123 0.31 19.92 18.42
CA LEU A 123 0.80 19.72 17.05
C LEU A 123 -0.17 18.97 16.14
N ARG A 124 -1.48 19.11 16.38
CA ARG A 124 -2.51 18.63 15.46
C ARG A 124 -2.88 19.73 14.46
N PRO A 125 -3.03 19.44 13.16
CA PRO A 125 -3.42 20.44 12.17
C PRO A 125 -4.76 21.11 12.52
N LEU A 126 -4.84 22.43 12.48
CA LEU A 126 -6.08 23.20 12.67
C LEU A 126 -6.64 23.72 11.34
N ALA A 127 -5.76 24.11 10.43
CA ALA A 127 -6.14 24.70 9.16
C ALA A 127 -5.03 24.56 8.12
N ILE A 128 -5.39 24.50 6.85
CA ILE A 128 -4.44 24.49 5.73
C ILE A 128 -4.81 25.64 4.78
N ASN A 129 -3.84 26.52 4.55
CA ASN A 129 -3.92 27.59 3.57
C ASN A 129 -3.14 27.20 2.32
N GLU A 130 -3.76 27.28 1.15
CA GLU A 130 -3.13 27.05 -0.14
C GLU A 130 -3.36 28.26 -1.04
N SER A 131 -2.27 28.93 -1.42
CA SER A 131 -2.27 30.12 -2.29
C SER A 131 -3.23 31.24 -1.83
N GLY A 132 -3.32 31.46 -0.52
CA GLY A 132 -4.13 32.52 0.09
C GLY A 132 -5.58 32.14 0.35
N ARG A 133 -5.97 30.87 0.15
CA ARG A 133 -7.30 30.34 0.45
C ARG A 133 -7.22 29.30 1.55
N MET A 134 -8.17 29.35 2.49
CA MET A 134 -8.27 28.34 3.53
C MET A 134 -8.96 27.09 2.98
N THR A 135 -8.20 26.12 2.50
CA THR A 135 -8.73 24.94 1.81
C THR A 135 -9.13 23.82 2.76
N GLU A 136 -8.59 23.79 3.98
CA GLU A 136 -9.02 22.83 5.00
C GLU A 136 -9.12 23.42 6.41
N ARG A 137 -10.03 22.86 7.23
CA ARG A 137 -10.11 23.09 8.67
C ARG A 137 -10.42 21.80 9.42
N PHE A 138 -9.85 21.69 10.62
CA PHE A 138 -9.98 20.52 11.48
C PHE A 138 -10.54 20.92 12.85
N THR A 139 -11.47 20.11 13.35
CA THR A 139 -12.00 20.23 14.72
C THR A 139 -11.84 18.89 15.43
N TYR A 140 -11.29 18.91 16.64
CA TYR A 140 -11.03 17.73 17.46
C TYR A 140 -11.97 17.66 18.67
N GLY A 141 -12.32 16.44 19.08
CA GLY A 141 -13.14 16.18 20.25
C GLY A 141 -12.37 16.36 21.55
N GLY A 142 -13.09 16.78 22.59
CA GLY A 142 -12.54 17.04 23.92
C GLY A 142 -13.23 16.20 25.01
N PRO A 143 -12.91 16.44 26.29
CA PRO A 143 -13.47 15.68 27.41
C PRO A 143 -15.00 15.69 27.48
N ALA A 144 -15.65 16.74 26.97
CA ALA A 144 -17.11 16.87 26.94
C ALA A 144 -17.80 15.83 26.04
N THR A 145 -17.07 15.19 25.13
CA THR A 145 -17.60 14.20 24.18
C THR A 145 -16.99 12.81 24.38
N ALA A 146 -16.47 12.54 25.58
CA ALA A 146 -15.85 11.26 25.92
C ALA A 146 -16.80 10.06 25.78
N GLU A 147 -18.10 10.24 26.00
CA GLU A 147 -19.13 9.19 25.84
C GLU A 147 -19.22 8.64 24.41
N HIS A 148 -18.74 9.41 23.42
CA HIS A 148 -18.67 9.01 22.02
C HIS A 148 -17.27 8.56 21.58
N ASN A 149 -16.35 8.35 22.55
CA ASN A 149 -14.93 8.04 22.34
C ASN A 149 -14.19 9.07 21.47
N GLN A 150 -14.59 10.35 21.55
CA GLN A 150 -14.06 11.42 20.68
C GLN A 150 -12.86 12.19 21.25
N CYS A 151 -12.40 11.90 22.46
CA CYS A 151 -11.29 12.64 23.07
C CYS A 151 -10.04 12.55 22.18
N ASN A 152 -9.53 13.70 21.76
CA ASN A 152 -8.41 13.86 20.81
C ASN A 152 -8.63 13.32 19.40
N GLN A 153 -9.82 12.82 19.08
CA GLN A 153 -10.18 12.35 17.75
C GLN A 153 -10.63 13.51 16.86
N LEU A 154 -10.44 13.38 15.55
CA LEU A 154 -10.99 14.32 14.56
C LEU A 154 -12.51 14.15 14.52
N ILE A 155 -13.29 15.21 14.76
CA ILE A 155 -14.76 15.14 14.78
C ILE A 155 -15.41 15.87 13.62
N ARG A 156 -14.70 16.84 13.02
CA ARG A 156 -15.09 17.55 11.81
C ARG A 156 -13.84 17.86 10.99
N HIS A 157 -13.92 17.56 9.70
CA HIS A 157 -12.90 17.90 8.70
C HIS A 157 -13.60 18.60 7.55
N ASP A 158 -13.41 19.91 7.45
CA ASP A 158 -13.80 20.68 6.28
C ASP A 158 -12.65 20.57 5.28
N ASP A 159 -12.82 19.80 4.22
CA ASP A 159 -11.84 19.46 3.20
C ASP A 159 -12.15 20.12 1.85
N THR A 160 -11.37 19.81 0.82
CA THR A 160 -11.55 20.39 -0.53
C THR A 160 -12.80 19.88 -1.27
N ALA A 161 -13.47 18.83 -0.79
CA ALA A 161 -14.70 18.27 -1.37
C ALA A 161 -15.95 18.62 -0.55
N GLY A 162 -15.81 19.10 0.68
CA GLY A 162 -16.89 19.49 1.58
C GLY A 162 -16.55 19.20 3.04
N SER A 163 -17.51 18.77 3.84
CA SER A 163 -17.29 18.49 5.27
C SER A 163 -17.57 17.04 5.62
N ARG A 164 -16.65 16.42 6.36
CA ARG A 164 -16.83 15.10 6.99
C ARG A 164 -17.06 15.29 8.48
N LEU A 165 -18.11 14.66 9.00
CA LEU A 165 -18.40 14.64 10.43
C LEU A 165 -18.25 13.21 10.97
N LEU A 166 -17.40 13.05 11.97
CA LEU A 166 -17.03 11.77 12.60
C LEU A 166 -17.51 11.78 14.04
N ARG A 167 -18.75 11.33 14.25
CA ARG A 167 -19.47 11.57 15.52
C ARG A 167 -19.28 10.49 16.58
N ASP A 168 -18.93 9.28 16.16
CA ASP A 168 -18.89 8.12 17.06
C ASP A 168 -17.67 7.26 16.72
N TYR A 169 -16.93 6.87 17.75
CA TYR A 169 -15.78 5.99 17.65
C TYR A 169 -16.00 4.71 18.47
N GLY A 170 -15.53 3.59 17.95
CA GLY A 170 -15.54 2.31 18.66
C GLY A 170 -14.45 2.26 19.72
N LEU A 171 -14.48 1.23 20.56
CA LEU A 171 -13.45 1.01 21.59
C LEU A 171 -12.05 0.81 21.00
N SER A 172 -11.96 0.36 19.75
CA SER A 172 -10.71 0.24 18.99
C SER A 172 -10.21 1.57 18.40
N GLY A 173 -10.90 2.69 18.63
CA GLY A 173 -10.56 3.99 18.06
C GLY A 173 -10.96 4.17 16.59
N ARG A 174 -11.67 3.22 15.97
CA ARG A 174 -12.20 3.33 14.61
C ARG A 174 -13.51 4.11 14.57
N ALA A 175 -13.71 4.94 13.55
CA ALA A 175 -14.97 5.66 13.35
C ALA A 175 -16.12 4.68 13.07
N LEU A 176 -17.18 4.75 13.87
CA LEU A 176 -18.42 3.96 13.68
C LEU A 176 -19.39 4.66 12.73
N SER A 177 -19.25 5.98 12.55
CA SER A 177 -20.07 6.73 11.62
C SER A 177 -19.30 7.89 10.98
N GLU A 178 -19.52 8.07 9.69
CA GLU A 178 -19.07 9.23 8.93
C GLU A 178 -20.26 9.84 8.21
N LYS A 179 -20.47 11.15 8.35
CA LYS A 179 -21.45 11.90 7.57
C LYS A 179 -20.74 12.92 6.70
N ARG A 180 -20.84 12.77 5.38
CA ARG A 180 -20.24 13.67 4.40
C ARG A 180 -21.28 14.62 3.82
N TYR A 181 -20.95 15.90 3.81
CA TYR A 181 -21.65 16.97 3.12
C TYR A 181 -20.77 17.45 1.97
N PHE A 182 -21.28 17.49 0.75
CA PHE A 182 -20.52 18.00 -0.39
C PHE A 182 -20.64 19.51 -0.51
N LEU A 183 -19.65 20.17 -1.12
CA LEU A 183 -19.76 21.59 -1.49
C LEU A 183 -20.88 21.83 -2.52
N GLN A 184 -21.59 22.95 -2.39
CA GLN A 184 -22.57 23.38 -3.40
C GLN A 184 -21.90 23.74 -4.73
N SER A 185 -20.71 24.34 -4.68
CA SER A 185 -19.89 24.65 -5.86
C SER A 185 -18.80 23.59 -6.05
N PRO A 186 -18.42 23.24 -7.29
CA PRO A 186 -17.25 22.41 -7.57
C PRO A 186 -15.91 23.14 -7.42
N ASP A 187 -15.93 24.46 -7.16
CA ASP A 187 -14.71 25.25 -6.97
C ASP A 187 -14.08 25.01 -5.59
N SER A 188 -12.75 25.19 -5.49
CA SER A 188 -12.04 25.07 -4.22
C SER A 188 -12.58 26.03 -3.16
N PRO A 189 -12.85 25.55 -1.93
CA PRO A 189 -13.44 26.36 -0.87
C PRO A 189 -12.43 27.37 -0.31
N ASP A 190 -12.97 28.38 0.37
CA ASP A 190 -12.22 29.26 1.27
C ASP A 190 -12.99 29.27 2.60
N TRP A 191 -12.61 28.36 3.50
CA TRP A 191 -13.39 28.02 4.68
C TRP A 191 -13.40 29.16 5.72
N PRO A 192 -14.57 29.78 6.00
CA PRO A 192 -14.67 30.78 7.04
C PRO A 192 -14.43 30.18 8.43
N LEU A 193 -14.07 31.03 9.40
CA LEU A 193 -13.76 30.57 10.75
C LEU A 193 -15.00 30.05 11.49
N ALA A 194 -16.17 30.67 11.33
CA ALA A 194 -17.38 30.27 12.04
C ALA A 194 -18.07 29.09 11.35
N GLU A 195 -18.40 28.04 12.11
CA GLU A 195 -19.06 26.83 11.58
C GLU A 195 -20.36 27.10 10.81
N PRO A 196 -21.29 27.98 11.25
CA PRO A 196 -22.50 28.27 10.49
C PRO A 196 -22.23 28.83 9.09
N ASP A 197 -21.16 29.62 8.93
CA ASP A 197 -20.76 30.18 7.64
C ASP A 197 -20.11 29.11 6.75
N ARG A 198 -19.45 28.11 7.34
CA ARG A 198 -18.94 26.93 6.61
C ARG A 198 -20.11 26.10 6.10
N ASP A 199 -21.09 25.85 6.95
CA ASP A 199 -22.27 25.06 6.61
C ASP A 199 -23.09 25.71 5.48
N ALA A 200 -23.03 27.04 5.32
CA ALA A 200 -23.64 27.76 4.20
C ALA A 200 -23.03 27.43 2.83
N LEU A 201 -21.80 26.89 2.78
CA LEU A 201 -21.13 26.44 1.54
C LEU A 201 -21.50 24.99 1.16
N LEU A 202 -22.12 24.24 2.07
CA LEU A 202 -22.40 22.82 1.92
C LEU A 202 -23.79 22.58 1.34
N GLU A 203 -23.93 21.49 0.58
CA GLU A 203 -25.24 20.96 0.21
C GLU A 203 -26.02 20.61 1.50
N PRO A 204 -27.35 20.83 1.55
CA PRO A 204 -28.13 20.65 2.78
C PRO A 204 -28.29 19.18 3.20
N VAL A 205 -28.05 18.25 2.27
CA VAL A 205 -28.19 16.80 2.50
C VAL A 205 -26.84 16.20 2.81
N GLY A 206 -26.68 15.69 4.02
CA GLY A 206 -25.49 14.93 4.41
C GLY A 206 -25.70 13.43 4.28
N LEU A 207 -24.73 12.76 3.67
CA LEU A 207 -24.73 11.35 3.30
C LEU A 207 -23.94 10.55 4.34
N GLN A 208 -24.61 9.65 5.07
CA GLN A 208 -24.04 8.99 6.25
C GLN A 208 -23.71 7.52 6.01
N THR A 209 -22.45 7.15 6.17
CA THR A 209 -22.02 5.75 6.25
C THR A 209 -21.82 5.34 7.71
N ARG A 210 -22.13 4.09 8.04
CA ARG A 210 -21.90 3.52 9.37
C ARG A 210 -21.19 2.18 9.29
N TRP A 211 -20.36 1.89 10.27
CA TRP A 211 -19.66 0.62 10.42
C TRP A 211 -19.95 0.00 11.77
N ALA A 212 -19.92 -1.32 11.79
CA ALA A 212 -19.83 -2.11 13.00
C ALA A 212 -18.60 -3.00 12.87
N PHE A 213 -17.79 -3.06 13.91
CA PHE A 213 -16.58 -3.90 13.97
C PHE A 213 -16.73 -4.92 15.09
N ASN A 214 -16.00 -6.03 15.01
CA ASN A 214 -15.85 -6.93 16.14
C ASN A 214 -14.78 -6.41 17.12
N ALA A 215 -14.54 -7.14 18.21
CA ALA A 215 -13.57 -6.76 19.23
C ALA A 215 -12.11 -6.68 18.70
N GLN A 216 -11.79 -7.43 17.63
CA GLN A 216 -10.49 -7.39 16.96
C GLN A 216 -10.39 -6.27 15.91
N GLY A 217 -11.48 -5.52 15.66
CA GLY A 217 -11.50 -4.44 14.68
C GLY A 217 -11.82 -4.88 13.25
N GLU A 218 -12.17 -6.15 13.01
CA GLU A 218 -12.62 -6.63 11.70
C GLU A 218 -14.05 -6.11 11.42
N ASP A 219 -14.35 -5.80 10.16
CA ASP A 219 -15.66 -5.29 9.75
C ASP A 219 -16.74 -6.36 9.97
N LEU A 220 -17.82 -6.06 10.68
CA LEU A 220 -18.99 -6.94 10.81
C LEU A 220 -20.13 -6.50 9.90
N ALA A 221 -20.29 -5.19 9.77
CA ALA A 221 -21.29 -4.61 8.88
C ALA A 221 -20.88 -3.21 8.43
N GLN A 222 -21.31 -2.86 7.21
CA GLN A 222 -21.26 -1.50 6.69
C GLN A 222 -22.64 -1.12 6.17
N THR A 223 -23.20 -0.03 6.69
CA THR A 223 -24.39 0.62 6.13
C THR A 223 -23.94 1.80 5.28
N ASP A 224 -24.19 1.76 3.97
CA ASP A 224 -23.85 2.86 3.07
C ASP A 224 -24.79 4.06 3.23
N ALA A 225 -24.48 5.16 2.53
CA ALA A 225 -25.25 6.40 2.62
C ALA A 225 -26.70 6.33 2.12
N ASN A 226 -27.07 5.26 1.40
CA ASN A 226 -28.44 5.03 0.96
C ASN A 226 -29.17 3.98 1.82
N GLY A 227 -28.52 3.48 2.88
CA GLY A 227 -29.10 2.51 3.81
C GLY A 227 -28.96 1.05 3.38
N ASN A 228 -28.17 0.73 2.35
CA ASN A 228 -27.87 -0.66 2.02
C ASN A 228 -26.84 -1.19 3.03
N VAL A 229 -27.03 -2.43 3.49
CA VAL A 229 -26.21 -3.01 4.55
C VAL A 229 -25.46 -4.24 4.06
N GLN A 230 -24.14 -4.13 3.99
CA GLN A 230 -23.21 -5.24 3.81
C GLN A 230 -22.90 -5.88 5.17
N ARG A 231 -22.85 -7.21 5.24
CA ARG A 231 -22.46 -7.98 6.43
C ARG A 231 -21.35 -8.95 6.08
N PHE A 232 -20.39 -9.03 6.98
CA PHE A 232 -19.18 -9.82 6.81
C PHE A 232 -19.14 -10.87 7.92
N SER A 233 -19.10 -12.13 7.51
CA SER A 233 -18.94 -13.27 8.42
C SER A 233 -17.51 -13.77 8.32
N HIS A 234 -16.88 -13.98 9.47
CA HIS A 234 -15.49 -14.43 9.58
C HIS A 234 -15.44 -15.86 10.11
N GLY A 235 -14.47 -16.64 9.62
CA GLY A 235 -14.17 -17.96 10.15
C GLY A 235 -13.47 -17.87 11.52
N VAL A 236 -13.25 -19.04 12.15
CA VAL A 236 -12.57 -19.11 13.47
C VAL A 236 -11.15 -18.51 13.46
N ALA A 237 -10.52 -18.44 12.29
CA ALA A 237 -9.19 -17.86 12.09
C ALA A 237 -9.19 -16.33 11.83
N GLY A 238 -10.35 -15.66 11.85
CA GLY A 238 -10.48 -14.22 11.49
C GLY A 238 -10.50 -13.95 9.99
N GLN A 239 -10.44 -14.99 9.15
CA GLN A 239 -10.52 -14.85 7.70
C GLN A 239 -11.97 -14.58 7.26
N LEU A 240 -12.17 -13.71 6.26
CA LEU A 240 -13.48 -13.49 5.65
C LEU A 240 -14.02 -14.81 5.08
N HIS A 241 -15.22 -15.20 5.48
CA HIS A 241 -15.86 -16.46 5.07
C HIS A 241 -17.06 -16.22 4.15
N ALA A 242 -17.92 -15.25 4.48
CA ALA A 242 -19.12 -14.94 3.70
C ALA A 242 -19.43 -13.44 3.72
N VAL A 243 -20.08 -12.97 2.66
CA VAL A 243 -20.59 -11.59 2.54
C VAL A 243 -22.04 -11.62 2.12
N GLU A 244 -22.88 -10.88 2.83
CA GLU A 244 -24.30 -10.69 2.52
C GLU A 244 -24.61 -9.22 2.31
N LEU A 245 -25.60 -8.93 1.47
CA LEU A 245 -26.12 -7.59 1.21
C LEU A 245 -27.63 -7.55 1.47
N THR A 246 -28.09 -6.51 2.16
CA THR A 246 -29.50 -6.14 2.25
C THR A 246 -29.67 -4.76 1.65
N LEU A 247 -30.41 -4.66 0.54
CA LEU A 247 -30.72 -3.37 -0.07
C LEU A 247 -31.69 -2.59 0.81
N ALA A 248 -31.58 -1.26 0.77
CA ALA A 248 -32.45 -0.38 1.51
C ALA A 248 -33.94 -0.65 1.21
N ASN A 249 -34.79 -0.57 2.24
CA ASN A 249 -36.23 -0.83 2.15
C ASN A 249 -36.61 -2.25 1.70
N THR A 250 -35.67 -3.20 1.70
CA THR A 250 -35.94 -4.62 1.45
C THR A 250 -35.69 -5.45 2.71
N ALA A 251 -36.46 -6.53 2.89
CA ALA A 251 -36.20 -7.52 3.95
C ALA A 251 -35.32 -8.69 3.46
N GLN A 252 -35.11 -8.78 2.15
CA GLN A 252 -34.41 -9.90 1.52
C GLN A 252 -32.90 -9.73 1.69
N ARG A 253 -32.26 -10.73 2.30
CA ARG A 253 -30.80 -10.85 2.28
C ARG A 253 -30.36 -11.54 1.00
N GLN A 254 -29.38 -10.95 0.33
CA GLN A 254 -28.72 -11.49 -0.85
C GLN A 254 -27.33 -11.94 -0.44
N THR A 255 -27.01 -13.22 -0.61
CA THR A 255 -25.64 -13.71 -0.46
C THR A 255 -24.81 -13.21 -1.64
N LEU A 256 -23.64 -12.61 -1.37
CA LEU A 256 -22.66 -12.22 -2.40
C LEU A 256 -21.54 -13.25 -2.51
N VAL A 257 -21.08 -13.79 -1.39
CA VAL A 257 -20.21 -14.98 -1.34
C VAL A 257 -20.63 -15.80 -0.13
N SER A 258 -20.82 -17.11 -0.33
CA SER A 258 -21.32 -18.03 0.69
C SER A 258 -20.20 -18.73 1.45
N ALA A 259 -19.05 -18.91 0.81
CA ALA A 259 -17.89 -19.56 1.40
C ALA A 259 -16.60 -19.12 0.69
N ILE A 260 -15.54 -18.95 1.48
CA ILE A 260 -14.16 -18.81 1.02
C ILE A 260 -13.31 -19.82 1.80
N HIS A 261 -12.51 -20.58 1.07
CA HIS A 261 -11.55 -21.54 1.60
C HIS A 261 -10.13 -21.03 1.33
N TYR A 262 -9.28 -21.16 2.33
CA TYR A 262 -7.91 -20.67 2.31
C TYR A 262 -6.94 -21.83 2.50
N ASP A 263 -5.78 -21.73 1.86
CA ASP A 263 -4.67 -22.63 2.12
C ASP A 263 -3.91 -22.25 3.42
N ALA A 264 -2.86 -23.02 3.73
CA ALA A 264 -2.03 -22.77 4.91
C ALA A 264 -1.25 -21.43 4.87
N PHE A 265 -1.10 -20.82 3.69
CA PHE A 265 -0.46 -19.53 3.50
C PHE A 265 -1.44 -18.36 3.55
N ASN A 266 -2.71 -18.61 3.93
CA ASN A 266 -3.77 -17.62 3.97
C ASN A 266 -4.14 -17.07 2.57
N GLN A 267 -3.89 -17.85 1.51
CA GLN A 267 -4.31 -17.52 0.15
C GLN A 267 -5.65 -18.21 -0.13
N ALA A 268 -6.59 -17.50 -0.77
CA ALA A 268 -7.85 -18.11 -1.16
C ALA A 268 -7.60 -19.19 -2.22
N GLU A 269 -8.01 -20.44 -1.95
CA GLU A 269 -7.91 -21.58 -2.87
C GLU A 269 -9.25 -21.88 -3.57
N GLN A 270 -10.37 -21.50 -2.94
CA GLN A 270 -11.71 -21.66 -3.50
C GLN A 270 -12.67 -20.63 -2.91
N GLU A 271 -13.59 -20.13 -3.71
CA GLU A 271 -14.71 -19.29 -3.26
C GLU A 271 -15.99 -19.64 -4.03
N THR A 272 -17.13 -19.52 -3.35
CA THR A 272 -18.45 -19.75 -3.95
C THR A 272 -19.25 -18.45 -3.92
N ALA A 273 -19.43 -17.82 -5.08
CA ALA A 273 -20.20 -16.60 -5.23
C ALA A 273 -21.71 -16.87 -5.02
N GLY A 274 -22.46 -15.81 -4.70
CA GLY A 274 -23.89 -15.88 -4.43
C GLY A 274 -24.75 -16.31 -5.61
N ASN A 275 -24.24 -16.19 -6.84
CA ASN A 275 -24.86 -16.72 -8.05
C ASN A 275 -24.50 -18.21 -8.33
N GLY A 276 -23.83 -18.88 -7.39
CA GLY A 276 -23.44 -20.30 -7.49
C GLY A 276 -22.18 -20.56 -8.30
N VAL A 277 -21.50 -19.52 -8.79
CA VAL A 277 -20.20 -19.66 -9.47
C VAL A 277 -19.12 -20.03 -8.45
N VAL A 278 -18.34 -21.05 -8.77
CA VAL A 278 -17.24 -21.52 -7.93
C VAL A 278 -15.92 -21.17 -8.61
N SER A 279 -15.15 -20.29 -7.98
CA SER A 279 -13.78 -19.96 -8.43
C SER A 279 -12.77 -20.78 -7.64
N ARG A 280 -11.74 -21.30 -8.32
CA ARG A 280 -10.62 -22.05 -7.74
C ARG A 280 -9.28 -21.46 -8.17
N TYR A 281 -8.36 -21.42 -7.22
CA TYR A 281 -7.02 -20.90 -7.36
C TYR A 281 -6.02 -22.00 -6.96
N VAL A 282 -5.09 -22.31 -7.86
CA VAL A 282 -4.05 -23.32 -7.63
C VAL A 282 -2.71 -22.62 -7.58
N TYR A 283 -1.98 -22.82 -6.49
CA TYR A 283 -0.66 -22.24 -6.27
C TYR A 283 0.42 -23.31 -6.34
N ASP A 284 1.61 -22.93 -6.80
CA ASP A 284 2.81 -23.75 -6.70
C ASP A 284 3.23 -23.86 -5.23
N GLN A 285 3.48 -25.07 -4.75
CA GLN A 285 3.78 -25.31 -3.33
C GLN A 285 5.20 -24.88 -2.92
N GLN A 286 6.11 -24.63 -3.87
CA GLN A 286 7.48 -24.25 -3.58
C GLN A 286 7.63 -22.73 -3.45
N ASP A 287 6.91 -21.96 -4.27
CA ASP A 287 7.05 -20.50 -4.33
C ASP A 287 5.75 -19.71 -4.13
N GLY A 288 4.60 -20.38 -3.96
CA GLY A 288 3.31 -19.75 -3.67
C GLY A 288 2.70 -18.98 -4.85
N ARG A 289 3.23 -19.14 -6.07
CA ARG A 289 2.72 -18.45 -7.27
C ARG A 289 1.48 -19.13 -7.83
N LEU A 290 0.54 -18.32 -8.32
CA LEU A 290 -0.72 -18.79 -8.92
C LEU A 290 -0.46 -19.48 -10.27
N THR A 291 -0.63 -20.79 -10.36
CA THR A 291 -0.44 -21.56 -11.61
C THR A 291 -1.73 -21.74 -12.40
N GLU A 292 -2.88 -21.79 -11.73
CA GLU A 292 -4.20 -21.90 -12.37
C GLU A 292 -5.24 -21.03 -11.66
N LEU A 293 -6.04 -20.30 -12.42
CA LEU A 293 -7.26 -19.61 -11.97
C LEU A 293 -8.42 -20.12 -12.81
N SER A 294 -9.45 -20.67 -12.18
CA SER A 294 -10.63 -21.18 -12.89
C SER A 294 -11.93 -20.76 -12.22
N ALA A 295 -13.00 -20.66 -13.02
CA ALA A 295 -14.36 -20.41 -12.54
C ALA A 295 -15.35 -21.32 -13.27
N LEU A 296 -16.19 -22.00 -12.48
CA LEU A 296 -17.24 -22.90 -12.95
C LEU A 296 -18.61 -22.32 -12.59
N SER A 297 -19.55 -22.33 -13.53
CA SER A 297 -20.96 -22.03 -13.22
C SER A 297 -21.57 -23.13 -12.35
N ALA A 298 -22.74 -22.85 -11.78
CA ALA A 298 -23.47 -23.78 -10.92
C ALA A 298 -23.84 -25.11 -11.62
N ASP A 299 -23.96 -25.12 -12.96
CA ASP A 299 -24.20 -26.31 -13.78
C ASP A 299 -22.93 -27.08 -14.18
N GLY A 300 -21.75 -26.61 -13.76
CA GLY A 300 -20.45 -27.19 -14.05
C GLY A 300 -19.79 -26.71 -15.35
N SER A 301 -20.40 -25.77 -16.09
CA SER A 301 -19.78 -25.20 -17.28
C SER A 301 -18.56 -24.34 -16.93
N VAL A 302 -17.49 -24.46 -17.72
CA VAL A 302 -16.26 -23.66 -17.52
C VAL A 302 -16.48 -22.25 -18.04
N LEU A 303 -16.45 -21.26 -17.16
CA LEU A 303 -16.58 -19.84 -17.51
C LEU A 303 -15.21 -19.22 -17.80
N GLN A 304 -14.21 -19.56 -17.00
CA GLN A 304 -12.85 -19.04 -17.10
C GLN A 304 -11.86 -20.14 -16.70
N LYS A 305 -10.73 -20.26 -17.41
CA LYS A 305 -9.63 -21.13 -17.00
C LYS A 305 -8.28 -20.60 -17.47
N LEU A 306 -7.64 -19.76 -16.67
CA LEU A 306 -6.34 -19.17 -16.95
C LEU A 306 -5.22 -20.02 -16.35
N ASN A 307 -4.31 -20.50 -17.20
CA ASN A 307 -3.11 -21.23 -16.78
C ASN A 307 -1.87 -20.37 -17.00
N TYR A 308 -1.03 -20.27 -15.98
CA TYR A 308 0.14 -19.39 -15.95
C TYR A 308 1.43 -20.18 -16.08
N SER A 309 2.42 -19.60 -16.76
CA SER A 309 3.80 -20.06 -16.67
C SER A 309 4.72 -18.89 -16.39
N TYR A 310 5.77 -19.17 -15.63
CA TYR A 310 6.70 -18.15 -15.12
C TYR A 310 8.13 -18.47 -15.57
N ASP A 311 8.95 -17.43 -15.66
CA ASP A 311 10.40 -17.61 -15.60
C ASP A 311 10.85 -17.81 -14.13
N PRO A 312 12.12 -18.19 -13.88
CA PRO A 312 12.61 -18.35 -12.50
C PRO A 312 12.52 -17.10 -11.62
N ALA A 313 12.54 -15.90 -12.22
CA ALA A 313 12.42 -14.63 -11.49
C ALA A 313 10.95 -14.32 -11.13
N GLY A 314 9.99 -15.01 -11.74
CA GLY A 314 8.56 -14.84 -11.51
C GLY A 314 7.85 -13.95 -12.52
N ASN A 315 8.50 -13.60 -13.63
CA ASN A 315 7.80 -12.90 -14.71
C ASN A 315 6.87 -13.87 -15.44
N VAL A 316 5.66 -13.42 -15.73
CA VAL A 316 4.66 -14.23 -16.45
C VAL A 316 5.08 -14.38 -17.90
N LEU A 317 5.42 -15.59 -18.35
CA LEU A 317 5.79 -15.87 -19.74
C LEU A 317 4.59 -16.18 -20.63
N LEU A 318 3.54 -16.73 -20.04
CA LEU A 318 2.38 -17.23 -20.78
C LEU A 318 1.14 -17.22 -19.90
N ILE A 319 0.01 -16.85 -20.50
CA ILE A 319 -1.33 -17.04 -19.94
C ILE A 319 -2.19 -17.75 -20.99
N ASN A 320 -2.65 -18.96 -20.70
CA ASN A 320 -3.54 -19.73 -21.57
C ASN A 320 -4.95 -19.78 -20.99
N ASP A 321 -5.92 -19.17 -21.69
CA ASP A 321 -7.34 -19.27 -21.34
C ASP A 321 -7.97 -20.52 -21.96
N ALA A 322 -7.87 -21.63 -21.23
CA ALA A 322 -8.37 -22.94 -21.62
C ALA A 322 -9.91 -23.05 -21.59
N SER A 323 -10.66 -22.00 -21.20
CA SER A 323 -12.12 -21.97 -21.39
C SER A 323 -12.52 -21.59 -22.82
N GLN A 324 -11.57 -21.10 -23.62
CA GLN A 324 -11.83 -20.57 -24.95
C GLN A 324 -11.33 -21.54 -26.03
N PRO A 325 -12.05 -21.69 -27.15
CA PRO A 325 -11.59 -22.54 -28.24
C PRO A 325 -10.57 -21.82 -29.11
N ASP A 326 -9.72 -22.61 -29.79
CA ASP A 326 -8.98 -22.15 -30.94
C ASP A 326 -9.94 -21.67 -32.03
N ARG A 327 -9.62 -20.54 -32.67
CA ARG A 327 -10.38 -20.00 -33.80
C ARG A 327 -9.54 -20.01 -35.07
N TYR A 328 -10.22 -20.08 -36.21
CA TYR A 328 -9.58 -20.09 -37.51
C TYR A 328 -10.18 -18.97 -38.36
N CYS A 329 -9.37 -18.01 -38.74
CA CYS A 329 -9.80 -16.89 -39.58
C CYS A 329 -8.67 -16.44 -40.51
N GLY A 330 -8.99 -16.17 -41.78
CA GLY A 330 -8.00 -15.63 -42.74
C GLY A 330 -6.75 -16.51 -42.90
N ASN A 331 -6.90 -17.84 -42.89
CA ASN A 331 -5.80 -18.82 -42.91
C ASN A 331 -4.82 -18.71 -41.70
N GLN A 332 -5.26 -18.12 -40.60
CA GLN A 332 -4.52 -18.09 -39.33
C GLN A 332 -5.24 -18.90 -38.25
N ARG A 333 -4.47 -19.59 -37.42
CA ARG A 333 -4.92 -20.16 -36.16
C ARG A 333 -4.77 -19.10 -35.07
N ILE A 334 -5.84 -18.85 -34.34
CA ILE A 334 -5.93 -17.86 -33.27
C ILE A 334 -6.14 -18.63 -31.97
N GLU A 335 -5.09 -18.70 -31.17
CA GLU A 335 -5.10 -19.40 -29.88
C GLU A 335 -5.47 -18.41 -28.76
N PRO A 336 -6.17 -18.83 -27.71
CA PRO A 336 -6.45 -18.00 -26.53
C PRO A 336 -5.24 -17.91 -25.59
N ILE A 337 -4.06 -17.69 -26.16
CA ILE A 337 -2.77 -17.69 -25.45
C ILE A 337 -2.14 -16.31 -25.57
N ASN A 338 -1.89 -15.69 -24.42
CA ASN A 338 -1.02 -14.52 -24.35
C ASN A 338 0.41 -14.99 -24.05
N ARG A 339 1.40 -14.41 -24.74
CA ARG A 339 2.83 -14.73 -24.54
C ARG A 339 3.60 -13.44 -24.28
N TYR A 340 4.59 -13.50 -23.41
CA TYR A 340 5.38 -12.35 -23.00
C TYR A 340 6.87 -12.70 -23.02
N CYS A 341 7.67 -11.74 -23.49
CA CYS A 341 9.13 -11.80 -23.43
C CYS A 341 9.65 -10.54 -22.76
N TYR A 342 10.68 -10.70 -21.94
CA TYR A 342 11.31 -9.63 -21.18
C TYR A 342 12.80 -9.54 -21.50
N ASP A 343 13.39 -8.37 -21.29
CA ASP A 343 14.84 -8.19 -21.28
C ASP A 343 15.45 -8.59 -19.93
N THR A 344 16.78 -8.43 -19.79
CA THR A 344 17.48 -8.77 -18.54
C THR A 344 17.23 -7.80 -17.37
N LEU A 345 16.53 -6.69 -17.61
CA LEU A 345 16.02 -5.80 -16.56
C LEU A 345 14.55 -6.11 -16.23
N TYR A 346 14.00 -7.17 -16.81
CA TYR A 346 12.62 -7.60 -16.68
C TYR A 346 11.59 -6.60 -17.21
N GLN A 347 11.98 -5.77 -18.17
CA GLN A 347 11.05 -4.91 -18.92
C GLN A 347 10.42 -5.73 -20.04
N LEU A 348 9.11 -5.55 -20.27
CA LEU A 348 8.38 -6.27 -21.31
C LEU A 348 8.82 -5.79 -22.70
N ILE A 349 9.46 -6.65 -23.51
CA ILE A 349 9.95 -6.28 -24.85
C ILE A 349 9.09 -6.83 -26.00
N GLU A 350 8.30 -7.86 -25.74
CA GLU A 350 7.36 -8.41 -26.71
C GLU A 350 6.16 -9.04 -26.00
N ALA A 351 4.97 -8.82 -26.55
CA ALA A 351 3.75 -9.48 -26.13
C ALA A 351 2.89 -9.87 -27.34
N SER A 352 2.33 -11.07 -27.33
CA SER A 352 1.37 -11.51 -28.34
C SER A 352 0.07 -11.98 -27.70
N GLY A 353 -1.04 -11.87 -28.42
CA GLY A 353 -2.33 -12.34 -27.96
C GLY A 353 -3.40 -12.22 -29.04
N ARG A 354 -4.65 -12.08 -28.62
CA ARG A 354 -5.80 -11.86 -29.48
C ARG A 354 -6.45 -10.50 -29.23
N GLU A 355 -6.95 -9.91 -30.29
CA GLU A 355 -7.68 -8.64 -30.28
C GLU A 355 -8.90 -8.69 -31.19
N VAL A 356 -9.77 -7.70 -31.10
CA VAL A 356 -10.86 -7.53 -32.05
C VAL A 356 -10.32 -7.24 -33.45
N ARG A 357 -10.83 -7.97 -34.45
CA ARG A 357 -10.38 -7.85 -35.84
C ARG A 357 -10.82 -6.55 -36.51
N ASN A 358 -12.06 -6.12 -36.23
CA ASN A 358 -12.65 -4.92 -36.82
C ASN A 358 -12.98 -3.93 -35.71
N GLY A 359 -12.48 -2.69 -35.83
CA GLY A 359 -12.72 -1.66 -34.81
C GLY A 359 -11.81 -1.76 -33.59
N ALA A 360 -10.59 -2.28 -33.76
CA ALA A 360 -9.54 -2.18 -32.76
C ALA A 360 -9.26 -0.70 -32.44
N SER A 361 -9.01 -0.41 -31.17
CA SER A 361 -8.63 0.93 -30.70
C SER A 361 -7.31 0.87 -29.97
N HIS A 362 -6.39 1.77 -30.35
CA HIS A 362 -5.07 1.90 -29.73
C HIS A 362 -4.81 3.29 -29.15
N GLY A 363 -5.87 4.12 -29.07
CA GLY A 363 -5.87 5.45 -28.49
C GLY A 363 -6.77 5.53 -27.25
N PRO A 364 -7.29 6.72 -26.92
CA PRO A 364 -8.16 6.93 -25.75
C PRO A 364 -9.55 6.28 -25.84
N ALA A 365 -10.01 5.85 -27.03
CA ALA A 365 -11.32 5.22 -27.20
C ALA A 365 -11.31 3.73 -26.85
N LEU A 366 -12.46 3.16 -26.47
CA LEU A 366 -12.65 1.70 -26.42
C LEU A 366 -12.77 1.13 -27.84
N PRO A 367 -12.41 -0.14 -28.06
CA PRO A 367 -12.72 -0.82 -29.31
C PRO A 367 -14.24 -0.94 -29.52
N GLY A 368 -14.65 -1.24 -30.76
CA GLY A 368 -16.05 -1.47 -31.09
C GLY A 368 -16.64 -2.64 -30.29
N LEU A 369 -17.80 -2.42 -29.67
CA LEU A 369 -18.49 -3.44 -28.87
C LEU A 369 -18.93 -4.63 -29.75
N GLN A 370 -18.56 -5.83 -29.33
CA GLN A 370 -18.96 -7.08 -29.97
C GLN A 370 -20.18 -7.71 -29.27
N SER A 371 -20.95 -8.49 -30.01
CA SER A 371 -22.13 -9.19 -29.47
C SER A 371 -21.76 -10.53 -28.83
N LEU A 372 -22.52 -10.92 -27.79
CA LEU A 372 -22.51 -12.28 -27.22
C LEU A 372 -23.88 -12.96 -27.45
N PRO A 373 -23.91 -14.26 -27.83
CA PRO A 373 -22.76 -15.12 -28.14
C PRO A 373 -22.05 -14.68 -29.44
N THR A 374 -20.82 -15.13 -29.64
CA THR A 374 -20.05 -14.81 -30.84
C THR A 374 -20.67 -15.50 -32.06
N ASP A 375 -21.36 -14.75 -32.93
CA ASP A 375 -21.98 -15.28 -34.15
C ASP A 375 -20.97 -15.47 -35.30
N ASP A 376 -19.88 -14.72 -35.31
CA ASP A 376 -18.82 -14.81 -36.33
C ASP A 376 -17.48 -15.27 -35.71
N PRO A 377 -16.97 -16.46 -36.08
CA PRO A 377 -15.68 -16.95 -35.59
C PRO A 377 -14.50 -16.07 -36.02
N CYS A 378 -14.67 -15.20 -37.02
CA CYS A 378 -13.69 -14.26 -37.56
C CYS A 378 -13.67 -12.86 -36.89
N GLN A 379 -14.28 -12.71 -35.71
CA GLN A 379 -14.28 -11.44 -34.95
C GLN A 379 -12.95 -11.08 -34.28
N VAL A 380 -12.04 -12.04 -34.14
CA VAL A 380 -10.73 -11.82 -33.51
C VAL A 380 -9.60 -12.00 -34.51
N SER A 381 -8.45 -11.38 -34.24
CA SER A 381 -7.18 -11.58 -34.93
C SER A 381 -6.05 -11.74 -33.91
N ASN A 382 -4.96 -12.38 -34.34
CA ASN A 382 -3.72 -12.38 -33.56
C ASN A 382 -3.10 -10.98 -33.59
N TYR A 383 -2.45 -10.58 -32.50
CA TYR A 383 -1.57 -9.42 -32.48
C TYR A 383 -0.20 -9.76 -31.88
N THR A 384 0.79 -8.95 -32.22
CA THR A 384 2.09 -8.87 -31.55
C THR A 384 2.46 -7.41 -31.35
N GLN A 385 2.84 -7.06 -30.12
CA GLN A 385 3.39 -5.77 -29.75
C GLN A 385 4.86 -5.94 -29.38
N ARG A 386 5.73 -5.07 -29.92
CA ARG A 386 7.17 -5.03 -29.62
C ARG A 386 7.52 -3.67 -29.05
N TYR A 387 8.23 -3.65 -27.93
CA TYR A 387 8.54 -2.43 -27.17
C TYR A 387 10.04 -2.19 -27.16
N SER A 388 10.44 -0.92 -27.17
CA SER A 388 11.83 -0.52 -26.98
C SER A 388 11.89 0.65 -26.01
N TYR A 389 12.89 0.61 -25.13
CA TYR A 389 13.06 1.57 -24.04
C TYR A 389 14.43 2.24 -24.12
N ASP A 390 14.52 3.46 -23.59
CA ASP A 390 15.81 4.07 -23.31
C ASP A 390 16.44 3.52 -22.03
N ALA A 391 17.64 3.99 -21.70
CA ALA A 391 18.38 3.53 -20.51
C ALA A 391 17.74 3.93 -19.16
N ALA A 392 16.75 4.84 -19.17
CA ALA A 392 15.98 5.26 -17.99
C ALA A 392 14.58 4.61 -17.95
N GLY A 393 14.28 3.70 -18.88
CA GLY A 393 13.01 2.99 -18.95
C GLY A 393 11.87 3.78 -19.62
N ASN A 394 12.15 4.89 -20.32
CA ASN A 394 11.12 5.54 -21.13
C ASN A 394 10.85 4.73 -22.39
N LEU A 395 9.57 4.51 -22.72
CA LEU A 395 9.18 3.95 -24.01
C LEU A 395 9.66 4.86 -25.13
N LEU A 396 10.39 4.30 -26.10
CA LEU A 396 10.84 4.98 -27.32
C LEU A 396 9.95 4.63 -28.51
N GLN A 397 9.60 3.36 -28.64
CA GLN A 397 8.78 2.87 -29.73
C GLN A 397 7.99 1.64 -29.31
N MET A 398 6.72 1.60 -29.74
CA MET A 398 5.89 0.42 -29.74
C MET A 398 5.45 0.10 -31.16
N ARG A 399 5.77 -1.10 -31.66
CA ARG A 399 5.29 -1.61 -32.95
C ARG A 399 4.17 -2.59 -32.68
N HIS A 400 3.05 -2.41 -33.37
CA HIS A 400 1.90 -3.30 -33.29
C HIS A 400 1.65 -3.94 -34.66
N GLU A 401 1.62 -5.26 -34.67
CA GLU A 401 1.30 -6.09 -35.83
C GLU A 401 0.05 -6.91 -35.51
N GLY A 402 -1.07 -6.66 -36.19
CA GLY A 402 -2.37 -7.21 -35.82
C GLY A 402 -3.46 -6.93 -36.87
N ALA A 403 -4.66 -6.63 -36.40
CA ALA A 403 -5.81 -6.17 -37.21
C ALA A 403 -5.43 -4.95 -38.05
N HIS A 404 -4.73 -3.99 -37.43
CA HIS A 404 -4.24 -2.78 -38.06
C HIS A 404 -2.80 -2.51 -37.62
N ASN A 405 -1.85 -2.73 -38.54
CA ASN A 405 -0.44 -2.49 -38.22
C ASN A 405 -0.18 -0.99 -38.03
N PHE A 406 0.49 -0.62 -36.95
CA PHE A 406 0.98 0.73 -36.74
C PHE A 406 2.23 0.73 -35.86
N THR A 407 2.92 1.87 -35.84
CA THR A 407 4.04 2.12 -34.93
C THR A 407 3.78 3.43 -34.20
N ARG A 408 3.93 3.41 -32.89
CA ARG A 408 3.93 4.60 -32.04
C ARG A 408 5.35 4.92 -31.65
N ASN A 409 5.86 6.07 -32.08
CA ASN A 409 7.11 6.62 -31.60
C ASN A 409 6.84 7.61 -30.47
N MET A 410 7.77 7.69 -29.53
CA MET A 410 7.73 8.63 -28.42
C MET A 410 8.99 9.48 -28.44
N HIS A 411 8.83 10.79 -28.37
CA HIS A 411 9.93 11.72 -28.13
C HIS A 411 10.13 11.84 -26.62
N VAL A 412 11.33 11.51 -26.15
CA VAL A 412 11.71 11.68 -24.74
C VAL A 412 12.51 12.97 -24.62
N ASP A 413 12.14 13.79 -23.65
CA ASP A 413 12.82 15.04 -23.36
C ASP A 413 14.32 14.77 -23.09
N PRO A 414 15.24 15.55 -23.70
CA PRO A 414 16.66 15.35 -23.50
C PRO A 414 17.08 15.48 -22.03
N ASP A 415 16.41 16.29 -21.21
CA ASP A 415 16.85 16.65 -19.86
C ASP A 415 15.89 16.22 -18.74
N SER A 416 14.79 15.52 -19.06
CA SER A 416 13.86 14.88 -18.12
C SER A 416 13.32 13.55 -18.66
N ASN A 417 12.46 12.85 -17.93
CA ASN A 417 11.75 11.64 -18.36
C ASN A 417 10.35 11.94 -18.94
N ARG A 418 10.04 13.22 -19.17
CA ARG A 418 8.86 13.65 -19.92
C ARG A 418 8.93 13.06 -21.32
N SER A 419 7.81 12.55 -21.82
CA SER A 419 7.74 12.04 -23.18
C SER A 419 6.36 12.24 -23.78
N LEU A 420 6.33 12.42 -25.09
CA LEU A 420 5.12 12.72 -25.87
C LEU A 420 5.13 11.86 -27.14
N PRO A 421 3.95 11.48 -27.66
CA PRO A 421 3.86 10.77 -28.94
C PRO A 421 4.33 11.66 -30.10
N ASP A 422 4.82 11.00 -31.14
CA ASP A 422 5.22 11.63 -32.41
C ASP A 422 3.98 11.96 -33.27
N ASP A 423 3.44 13.17 -33.12
CA ASP A 423 2.20 13.63 -33.77
C ASP A 423 2.48 14.71 -34.85
N ASP A 424 3.12 14.33 -35.97
CA ASP A 424 3.34 15.12 -37.22
C ASP A 424 3.89 16.56 -37.09
N GLY A 425 4.32 17.01 -35.91
CA GLY A 425 4.88 18.33 -35.63
C GLY A 425 6.00 18.30 -34.58
N ASP A 426 6.76 19.38 -34.47
CA ASP A 426 7.84 19.49 -33.48
C ASP A 426 7.26 19.42 -32.06
N VAL A 427 7.81 18.51 -31.25
CA VAL A 427 7.43 18.33 -29.85
C VAL A 427 8.04 19.44 -29.00
N ASP A 428 7.18 20.20 -28.32
CA ASP A 428 7.59 21.20 -27.35
C ASP A 428 7.20 20.77 -25.92
N PHE A 429 8.19 20.25 -25.19
CA PHE A 429 8.01 19.83 -23.80
C PHE A 429 7.72 21.00 -22.85
N ALA A 430 8.20 22.21 -23.16
CA ALA A 430 8.05 23.36 -22.28
C ALA A 430 6.61 23.87 -22.22
N THR A 431 5.84 23.69 -23.30
CA THR A 431 4.41 24.06 -23.36
C THR A 431 3.47 22.87 -23.13
N SER A 432 3.99 21.64 -23.15
CA SER A 432 3.19 20.43 -22.95
C SER A 432 3.14 19.97 -21.49
N PHE A 433 4.06 20.42 -20.64
CA PHE A 433 4.08 20.11 -19.21
C PHE A 433 4.20 21.38 -18.38
N ASP A 434 3.56 21.40 -17.20
CA ASP A 434 3.76 22.48 -16.25
C ASP A 434 5.11 22.38 -15.52
N ALA A 435 5.39 23.37 -14.67
CA ALA A 435 6.65 23.42 -13.91
C ALA A 435 6.83 22.25 -12.92
N ASN A 436 5.75 21.57 -12.54
CA ASN A 436 5.76 20.37 -11.70
C ASN A 436 5.66 19.07 -12.51
N GLY A 437 5.73 19.15 -13.85
CA GLY A 437 5.76 17.98 -14.71
C GLY A 437 4.40 17.36 -14.99
N ASN A 438 3.30 18.04 -14.71
CA ASN A 438 1.98 17.55 -15.08
C ASN A 438 1.69 17.82 -16.56
N LEU A 439 1.17 16.84 -17.28
CA LEU A 439 0.81 16.98 -18.69
C LEU A 439 -0.34 17.98 -18.87
N LEU A 440 -0.22 18.92 -19.80
CA LEU A 440 -1.18 20.02 -20.03
C LEU A 440 -2.17 19.76 -21.17
N GLN A 441 -1.88 18.79 -22.04
CA GLN A 441 -2.80 18.35 -23.09
C GLN A 441 -2.79 16.82 -23.20
N LEU A 442 -3.95 16.19 -23.08
CA LEU A 442 -4.07 14.72 -23.09
C LEU A 442 -3.82 14.16 -24.50
N VAL A 443 -4.50 14.79 -25.45
CA VAL A 443 -4.32 14.69 -26.89
C VAL A 443 -4.51 16.10 -27.45
N ARG A 444 -4.07 16.35 -28.68
CA ARG A 444 -4.17 17.67 -29.30
C ARG A 444 -5.62 18.23 -29.22
N GLY A 445 -5.77 19.38 -28.58
CA GLY A 445 -7.06 20.05 -28.39
C GLY A 445 -7.83 19.67 -27.11
N GLN A 446 -7.33 18.71 -26.32
CA GLN A 446 -7.89 18.38 -25.01
C GLN A 446 -6.99 18.90 -23.88
N VAL A 447 -7.26 20.13 -23.43
CA VAL A 447 -6.50 20.81 -22.39
C VAL A 447 -6.81 20.21 -21.02
N MET A 448 -5.79 20.12 -20.17
CA MET A 448 -5.90 19.65 -18.80
C MET A 448 -5.49 20.74 -17.82
N GLY A 449 -6.22 20.83 -16.71
CA GLY A 449 -5.88 21.71 -15.58
C GLY A 449 -5.64 20.91 -14.32
N TRP A 450 -4.71 21.41 -13.50
CA TRP A 450 -4.22 20.76 -12.29
C TRP A 450 -4.41 21.69 -11.10
N ASP A 451 -4.81 21.16 -9.96
CA ASP A 451 -4.95 21.95 -8.73
C ASP A 451 -3.59 22.20 -8.05
N ALA A 452 -3.58 22.97 -6.96
CA ALA A 452 -2.38 23.30 -6.19
C ALA A 452 -1.65 22.06 -5.62
N ARG A 453 -2.34 20.92 -5.48
CA ARG A 453 -1.80 19.65 -4.95
C ARG A 453 -1.28 18.72 -6.04
N ASN A 454 -1.20 19.19 -7.29
CA ASN A 454 -0.81 18.39 -8.46
C ASN A 454 -1.79 17.26 -8.78
N GLN A 455 -3.07 17.46 -8.49
CA GLN A 455 -4.14 16.53 -8.87
C GLN A 455 -4.88 17.05 -10.11
N LEU A 456 -5.35 16.13 -10.95
CA LEU A 456 -6.02 16.49 -12.19
C LEU A 456 -7.38 17.13 -11.87
N GLN A 457 -7.52 18.43 -12.06
CA GLN A 457 -8.73 19.16 -11.69
C GLN A 457 -9.79 19.10 -12.82
N HIS A 458 -9.37 19.22 -14.07
CA HIS A 458 -10.29 19.12 -15.21
C HIS A 458 -9.62 18.71 -16.53
N ILE A 459 -10.42 18.18 -17.44
CA ILE A 459 -10.10 17.95 -18.85
C ILE A 459 -11.16 18.64 -19.70
N THR A 460 -10.76 19.57 -20.56
CA THR A 460 -11.63 20.09 -21.63
C THR A 460 -11.66 19.07 -22.76
N THR A 461 -12.78 18.37 -22.90
CA THR A 461 -12.96 17.30 -23.90
C THR A 461 -13.28 17.84 -25.29
N VAL A 462 -14.03 18.95 -25.38
CA VAL A 462 -14.32 19.67 -26.62
C VAL A 462 -14.23 21.17 -26.37
N GLN A 463 -13.26 21.83 -27.02
CA GLN A 463 -13.10 23.27 -26.96
C GLN A 463 -14.02 23.98 -27.96
N ARG A 464 -14.73 25.02 -27.52
CA ARG A 464 -15.58 25.87 -28.37
C ARG A 464 -15.16 27.33 -28.26
N LYS A 465 -15.21 28.04 -29.39
CA LYS A 465 -14.76 29.44 -29.48
C LYS A 465 -15.74 30.41 -28.85
N ASP A 466 -17.02 30.25 -29.15
CA ASP A 466 -18.09 31.20 -28.81
C ASP A 466 -19.18 30.56 -27.92
N ALA A 467 -18.88 29.44 -27.27
CA ALA A 467 -19.79 28.70 -26.38
C ALA A 467 -18.99 28.01 -25.26
N PRO A 468 -19.63 27.59 -24.15
CA PRO A 468 -18.95 26.82 -23.12
C PRO A 468 -18.36 25.51 -23.66
N ASN A 469 -17.25 25.10 -23.08
CA ASN A 469 -16.59 23.84 -23.42
C ASN A 469 -17.38 22.64 -22.90
N ASP A 470 -17.07 21.47 -23.44
CA ASP A 470 -17.39 20.21 -22.77
C ASP A 470 -16.23 19.85 -21.85
N ASP A 471 -16.50 19.63 -20.58
CA ASP A 471 -15.47 19.42 -19.56
C ASP A 471 -15.76 18.17 -18.73
N GLU A 472 -14.71 17.53 -18.23
CA GLU A 472 -14.78 16.58 -17.11
C GLU A 472 -13.97 17.16 -15.95
N ARG A 473 -14.60 17.37 -14.80
CA ARG A 473 -13.99 17.94 -13.59
C ARG A 473 -13.95 16.91 -12.47
N TYR A 474 -12.92 16.98 -11.64
CA TYR A 474 -12.71 16.06 -10.52
C TYR A 474 -12.48 16.86 -9.24
N ILE A 475 -13.08 16.39 -8.15
CA ILE A 475 -12.94 16.99 -6.82
C ILE A 475 -12.47 15.91 -5.85
N TYR A 476 -11.43 16.24 -5.10
CA TYR A 476 -10.75 15.34 -4.16
C TYR A 476 -10.99 15.79 -2.72
N ASP A 477 -10.93 14.86 -1.77
CA ASP A 477 -10.87 15.19 -0.34
C ASP A 477 -9.46 15.64 0.08
N GLY A 478 -9.31 16.00 1.36
CA GLY A 478 -8.05 16.45 1.94
C GLY A 478 -6.92 15.43 1.80
N GLN A 479 -7.25 14.14 1.66
CA GLN A 479 -6.29 13.05 1.55
C GLN A 479 -5.99 12.69 0.08
N GLY A 480 -6.53 13.48 -0.84
CA GLY A 480 -6.34 13.37 -2.27
C GLY A 480 -7.17 12.28 -2.95
N GLN A 481 -8.22 11.75 -2.31
CA GLN A 481 -9.11 10.76 -2.91
C GLN A 481 -10.26 11.44 -3.65
N ARG A 482 -10.54 11.01 -4.89
CA ARG A 482 -11.63 11.53 -5.70
C ARG A 482 -12.99 11.26 -5.05
N CYS A 483 -13.72 12.31 -4.70
CA CYS A 483 -15.05 12.22 -4.13
C CYS A 483 -16.15 12.61 -5.12
N ARG A 484 -15.85 13.43 -6.14
CA ARG A 484 -16.80 13.81 -7.20
C ARG A 484 -16.15 13.79 -8.58
N LYS A 485 -16.94 13.42 -9.58
CA LYS A 485 -16.65 13.59 -11.01
C LYS A 485 -17.85 14.24 -11.68
N ILE A 486 -17.64 15.33 -12.39
CA ILE A 486 -18.70 16.09 -13.07
C ILE A 486 -18.35 16.21 -14.54
N SER A 487 -19.21 15.71 -15.42
CA SER A 487 -19.03 15.84 -16.88
C SER A 487 -20.11 16.77 -17.44
N THR A 488 -19.70 17.81 -18.16
CA THR A 488 -20.59 18.77 -18.82
C THR A 488 -20.46 18.67 -20.33
N ALA A 489 -21.59 18.66 -21.03
CA ALA A 489 -21.64 18.66 -22.49
C ALA A 489 -22.67 19.65 -23.03
N GLN A 490 -22.34 20.38 -24.09
CA GLN A 490 -23.28 21.28 -24.78
C GLN A 490 -24.06 20.52 -25.85
N ALA A 491 -25.39 20.46 -25.71
CA ALA A 491 -26.28 19.83 -26.69
C ALA A 491 -27.57 20.64 -26.87
N SER A 492 -27.93 20.94 -28.12
CA SER A 492 -29.20 21.60 -28.49
C SER A 492 -29.51 22.89 -27.69
N GLY A 493 -28.50 23.71 -27.41
CA GLY A 493 -28.65 24.98 -26.69
C GLY A 493 -28.78 24.87 -25.16
N ARG A 494 -28.61 23.67 -24.58
CA ARG A 494 -28.53 23.44 -23.13
C ARG A 494 -27.22 22.76 -22.74
N THR A 495 -26.80 23.01 -21.50
CA THR A 495 -25.70 22.25 -20.85
C THR A 495 -26.29 21.01 -20.20
N LEU A 496 -25.79 19.84 -20.61
CA LEU A 496 -26.05 18.55 -19.98
C LEU A 496 -24.99 18.32 -18.92
N THR A 497 -25.39 18.01 -17.69
CA THR A 497 -24.48 17.70 -16.58
C THR A 497 -24.74 16.30 -16.08
N ASN A 498 -23.68 15.49 -16.03
CA ASN A 498 -23.66 14.20 -15.35
C ASN A 498 -22.74 14.31 -14.14
N GLU A 499 -23.09 13.66 -13.03
CA GLU A 499 -22.29 13.67 -11.81
C GLU A 499 -22.15 12.25 -11.25
N VAL A 500 -20.96 11.94 -10.73
CA VAL A 500 -20.69 10.76 -9.93
C VAL A 500 -20.16 11.21 -8.57
N ARG A 501 -20.77 10.71 -7.50
CA ARG A 501 -20.30 10.90 -6.12
C ARG A 501 -19.80 9.56 -5.59
N TYR A 502 -18.58 9.58 -5.06
CA TYR A 502 -17.91 8.39 -4.52
C TYR A 502 -17.98 8.43 -2.99
N LEU A 503 -18.60 7.41 -2.41
CA LEU A 503 -18.78 7.23 -0.98
C LEU A 503 -18.35 5.82 -0.59
N PRO A 504 -18.05 5.55 0.69
CA PRO A 504 -17.69 4.20 1.10
C PRO A 504 -18.86 3.23 0.83
N GLY A 505 -18.60 2.22 -0.02
CA GLY A 505 -19.59 1.20 -0.39
C GLY A 505 -20.65 1.63 -1.42
N LEU A 506 -20.63 2.87 -1.91
CA LEU A 506 -21.67 3.42 -2.77
C LEU A 506 -21.15 4.46 -3.77
N GLU A 507 -21.56 4.34 -5.02
CA GLU A 507 -21.48 5.44 -5.99
C GLU A 507 -22.89 5.95 -6.29
N ILE A 508 -23.09 7.27 -6.28
CA ILE A 508 -24.34 7.90 -6.73
C ILE A 508 -24.07 8.55 -8.08
N ARG A 509 -24.76 8.10 -9.12
CA ARG A 509 -24.59 8.53 -10.51
C ARG A 509 -25.86 9.21 -10.97
N THR A 510 -25.77 10.49 -11.32
CA THR A 510 -26.89 11.26 -11.87
C THR A 510 -26.56 11.73 -13.28
N THR A 511 -27.56 11.78 -14.14
CA THR A 511 -27.40 12.21 -15.53
C THR A 511 -28.36 13.33 -15.89
N ALA A 512 -28.01 14.05 -16.96
CA ALA A 512 -28.81 15.17 -17.44
C ALA A 512 -30.22 14.81 -17.96
N ASP A 513 -30.47 13.54 -18.28
CA ASP A 513 -31.78 13.01 -18.69
C ASP A 513 -32.63 12.52 -17.51
N GLY A 514 -32.15 12.69 -16.27
CA GLY A 514 -32.90 12.40 -15.05
C GLY A 514 -32.76 10.96 -14.54
N GLU A 515 -31.73 10.23 -14.98
CA GLU A 515 -31.34 8.95 -14.38
C GLU A 515 -30.65 9.23 -13.05
N THR A 516 -31.08 8.53 -12.00
CA THR A 516 -30.39 8.46 -10.71
C THR A 516 -30.12 7.00 -10.41
N LEU A 517 -28.85 6.61 -10.50
CA LEU A 517 -28.36 5.26 -10.30
C LEU A 517 -27.45 5.20 -9.07
N HIS A 518 -27.84 4.38 -8.10
CA HIS A 518 -27.02 3.97 -6.97
C HIS A 518 -26.28 2.68 -7.34
N VAL A 519 -24.95 2.72 -7.32
CA VAL A 519 -24.10 1.54 -7.53
C VAL A 519 -23.53 1.13 -6.18
N VAL A 520 -24.10 0.10 -5.57
CA VAL A 520 -23.54 -0.49 -4.34
C VAL A 520 -22.30 -1.27 -4.72
N THR A 521 -21.17 -0.96 -4.08
CA THR A 521 -19.89 -1.62 -4.33
C THR A 521 -19.52 -2.51 -3.16
N ALA A 522 -19.31 -3.80 -3.42
CA ALA A 522 -18.94 -4.79 -2.43
C ALA A 522 -17.75 -5.63 -2.91
N GLN A 523 -16.88 -6.02 -1.98
CA GLN A 523 -15.83 -7.01 -2.22
C GLN A 523 -16.28 -8.35 -1.62
N ALA A 524 -16.41 -9.37 -2.47
CA ALA A 524 -16.88 -10.70 -2.09
C ALA A 524 -15.76 -11.72 -2.37
N GLY A 525 -14.83 -11.85 -1.41
CA GLY A 525 -13.59 -12.61 -1.63
C GLY A 525 -12.70 -11.92 -2.65
N ARG A 526 -12.28 -12.63 -3.71
CA ARG A 526 -11.55 -12.04 -4.84
C ARG A 526 -12.48 -11.38 -5.87
N ASN A 527 -13.77 -11.68 -5.84
CA ASN A 527 -14.74 -11.12 -6.78
C ASN A 527 -15.22 -9.74 -6.33
N ARG A 528 -15.24 -8.80 -7.27
CA ARG A 528 -15.89 -7.49 -7.06
C ARG A 528 -17.34 -7.60 -7.47
N VAL A 529 -18.25 -7.17 -6.60
CA VAL A 529 -19.67 -7.20 -6.86
C VAL A 529 -20.21 -5.78 -6.89
N ARG A 530 -20.95 -5.47 -7.95
CA ARG A 530 -21.66 -4.19 -8.10
C ARG A 530 -23.16 -4.45 -8.22
N VAL A 531 -23.98 -3.75 -7.45
CA VAL A 531 -25.44 -3.82 -7.57
C VAL A 531 -25.94 -2.50 -8.13
N LEU A 532 -26.64 -2.56 -9.26
CA LEU A 532 -27.21 -1.40 -9.94
C LEU A 532 -28.65 -1.18 -9.48
N HIS A 533 -28.85 -0.16 -8.64
CA HIS A 533 -30.16 0.25 -8.13
C HIS A 533 -30.55 1.61 -8.69
N TRP A 534 -31.56 1.65 -9.56
CA TRP A 534 -32.13 2.89 -10.06
C TRP A 534 -33.21 3.42 -9.13
N GLU A 535 -33.00 4.65 -8.66
CA GLU A 535 -34.04 5.46 -8.02
C GLU A 535 -34.94 6.11 -9.08
N ALA A 536 -34.35 6.55 -10.20
CA ALA A 536 -35.05 7.17 -11.32
C ALA A 536 -34.39 6.84 -12.67
N GLY A 537 -35.16 6.92 -13.77
CA GLY A 537 -34.63 6.82 -15.14
C GLY A 537 -34.13 5.43 -15.58
N LYS A 538 -34.52 4.35 -14.89
CA LYS A 538 -34.08 2.97 -15.20
C LYS A 538 -34.29 2.61 -16.69
N PRO A 539 -33.26 2.13 -17.40
CA PRO A 539 -33.44 1.60 -18.75
C PRO A 539 -34.44 0.45 -18.79
N GLY A 540 -35.26 0.38 -19.86
CA GLY A 540 -36.23 -0.70 -20.04
C GLY A 540 -35.59 -2.08 -20.21
N ALA A 541 -34.34 -2.14 -20.70
CA ALA A 541 -33.62 -3.38 -21.00
C ALA A 541 -32.95 -4.04 -19.77
N ILE A 542 -32.90 -3.37 -18.61
CA ILE A 542 -32.22 -3.87 -17.41
C ILE A 542 -33.22 -3.94 -16.26
N ALA A 543 -33.23 -5.04 -15.51
CA ALA A 543 -33.99 -5.14 -14.28
C ALA A 543 -33.42 -4.21 -13.20
N ASN A 544 -34.25 -3.73 -12.27
CA ASN A 544 -33.71 -3.00 -11.13
C ASN A 544 -32.93 -3.98 -10.23
N ASP A 545 -32.03 -3.46 -9.42
CA ASP A 545 -31.23 -4.23 -8.46
C ASP A 545 -30.38 -5.33 -9.11
N GLN A 546 -29.93 -5.10 -10.35
CA GLN A 546 -29.09 -6.07 -11.07
C GLN A 546 -27.76 -6.23 -10.35
N VAL A 547 -27.43 -7.46 -9.96
CA VAL A 547 -26.13 -7.81 -9.38
C VAL A 547 -25.17 -8.18 -10.50
N ARG A 548 -23.96 -7.62 -10.47
CA ARG A 548 -22.89 -7.87 -11.43
C ARG A 548 -21.65 -8.36 -10.70
N TYR A 549 -21.34 -9.63 -10.89
CA TYR A 549 -20.14 -10.28 -10.38
C TYR A 549 -19.01 -10.10 -11.39
N SER A 550 -17.94 -9.41 -10.99
CA SER A 550 -16.73 -9.28 -11.81
C SER A 550 -15.73 -10.36 -11.42
N LEU A 551 -15.44 -11.26 -12.37
CA LEU A 551 -14.31 -12.17 -12.27
C LEU A 551 -13.05 -11.49 -12.79
N GLY A 552 -11.95 -11.60 -12.04
CA GLY A 552 -10.68 -10.95 -12.33
C GLY A 552 -9.60 -11.91 -12.84
N ASP A 553 -8.61 -11.37 -13.54
CA ASP A 553 -7.32 -12.05 -13.76
C ASP A 553 -6.38 -11.92 -12.53
N HIS A 554 -5.13 -12.35 -12.66
CA HIS A 554 -4.12 -12.26 -11.60
C HIS A 554 -3.76 -10.81 -11.20
N LEU A 555 -4.02 -9.82 -12.07
CA LEU A 555 -3.82 -8.39 -11.79
C LEU A 555 -5.08 -7.74 -11.20
N GLY A 556 -6.19 -8.47 -11.11
CA GLY A 556 -7.50 -7.94 -10.72
C GLY A 556 -8.23 -7.20 -11.84
N SER A 557 -7.80 -7.35 -13.10
CA SER A 557 -8.52 -6.79 -14.25
C SER A 557 -9.83 -7.53 -14.47
N SER A 558 -10.94 -6.80 -14.63
CA SER A 558 -12.27 -7.39 -14.83
C SER A 558 -12.38 -8.05 -16.22
N THR A 559 -12.25 -9.37 -16.28
CA THR A 559 -12.28 -10.15 -17.54
C THR A 559 -13.68 -10.61 -17.91
N LEU A 560 -14.53 -10.92 -16.93
CA LEU A 560 -15.93 -11.31 -17.12
C LEU A 560 -16.83 -10.57 -16.14
N GLU A 561 -18.02 -10.20 -16.59
CA GLU A 561 -19.13 -9.82 -15.71
C GLU A 561 -20.27 -10.83 -15.83
N LEU A 562 -20.74 -11.35 -14.70
CA LEU A 562 -21.85 -12.30 -14.62
C LEU A 562 -23.02 -11.69 -13.84
N ASP A 563 -24.25 -12.05 -14.21
CA ASP A 563 -25.44 -11.62 -13.48
C ASP A 563 -25.70 -12.49 -12.22
N GLN A 564 -26.76 -12.14 -11.48
CA GLN A 564 -27.20 -12.88 -10.29
C GLN A 564 -27.61 -14.35 -10.55
N GLN A 565 -27.82 -14.76 -11.81
CA GLN A 565 -28.07 -16.16 -12.20
C GLN A 565 -26.81 -16.86 -12.74
N GLY A 566 -25.66 -16.19 -12.75
CA GLY A 566 -24.41 -16.72 -13.33
C GLY A 566 -24.35 -16.59 -14.87
N GLY A 567 -25.29 -15.87 -15.47
CA GLY A 567 -25.32 -15.60 -16.91
C GLY A 567 -24.28 -14.54 -17.30
N LEU A 568 -23.58 -14.76 -18.41
CA LEU A 568 -22.57 -13.83 -18.91
C LEU A 568 -23.19 -12.51 -19.39
N ILE A 569 -22.77 -11.39 -18.80
CA ILE A 569 -23.15 -10.03 -19.20
C ILE A 569 -22.13 -9.48 -20.20
N SER A 570 -20.85 -9.50 -19.82
CA SER A 570 -19.77 -8.92 -20.62
C SER A 570 -18.46 -9.72 -20.49
N GLN A 571 -17.64 -9.63 -21.53
CA GLN A 571 -16.29 -10.18 -21.58
C GLN A 571 -15.32 -9.10 -22.09
N GLU A 572 -14.16 -8.99 -21.45
CA GLU A 572 -13.13 -8.03 -21.81
C GLU A 572 -11.74 -8.65 -21.72
N SER A 573 -10.84 -8.26 -22.63
CA SER A 573 -9.43 -8.62 -22.57
C SER A 573 -8.57 -7.40 -22.90
N TYR A 574 -7.37 -7.38 -22.35
CA TYR A 574 -6.50 -6.19 -22.35
C TYR A 574 -5.19 -6.50 -23.07
N TYR A 575 -4.63 -5.49 -23.75
CA TYR A 575 -3.20 -5.43 -24.04
C TYR A 575 -2.42 -5.36 -22.71
N PRO A 576 -1.12 -5.69 -22.70
CA PRO A 576 -0.34 -5.78 -21.46
C PRO A 576 -0.36 -4.49 -20.63
N PHE A 577 -0.33 -3.34 -21.28
CA PHE A 577 -0.35 -2.02 -20.63
C PHE A 577 -1.77 -1.46 -20.40
N GLY A 578 -2.81 -2.29 -20.46
CA GLY A 578 -4.17 -1.95 -20.00
C GLY A 578 -5.12 -1.34 -21.04
N GLY A 579 -4.69 -1.16 -22.29
CA GLY A 579 -5.61 -0.84 -23.39
C GLY A 579 -6.55 -2.03 -23.66
N THR A 580 -7.81 -1.80 -24.01
CA THR A 580 -8.76 -2.89 -24.26
C THR A 580 -8.52 -3.51 -25.65
N ALA A 581 -8.15 -4.79 -25.67
CA ALA A 581 -7.91 -5.56 -26.90
C ALA A 581 -9.21 -6.20 -27.43
N TRP A 582 -10.12 -6.58 -26.53
CA TRP A 582 -11.39 -7.20 -26.87
C TRP A 582 -12.48 -6.73 -25.90
N TRP A 583 -13.66 -6.40 -26.40
CA TRP A 583 -14.81 -6.01 -25.59
C TRP A 583 -16.13 -6.51 -26.19
N ALA A 584 -16.82 -7.37 -25.45
CA ALA A 584 -18.06 -8.00 -25.86
C ALA A 584 -19.12 -7.92 -24.75
N ALA A 585 -20.40 -7.83 -25.13
CA ALA A 585 -21.51 -7.91 -24.20
C ALA A 585 -22.75 -8.54 -24.85
N ARG A 586 -23.64 -9.12 -24.04
CA ARG A 586 -24.95 -9.61 -24.51
C ARG A 586 -25.89 -8.48 -24.91
N ASN A 587 -25.65 -7.26 -24.39
CA ASN A 587 -26.48 -6.10 -24.64
C ASN A 587 -25.65 -4.80 -24.55
N ALA A 588 -25.79 -3.92 -25.55
CA ALA A 588 -25.10 -2.62 -25.57
C ALA A 588 -25.51 -1.67 -24.43
N VAL A 589 -26.75 -1.75 -23.94
CA VAL A 589 -27.24 -1.00 -22.78
C VAL A 589 -26.53 -1.47 -21.51
N GLU A 590 -26.44 -2.77 -21.28
CA GLU A 590 -25.74 -3.32 -20.09
C GLU A 590 -24.23 -3.05 -20.12
N ALA A 591 -23.63 -2.99 -21.31
CA ALA A 591 -22.20 -2.71 -21.48
C ALA A 591 -21.80 -1.30 -20.99
N LYS A 592 -22.71 -0.32 -21.08
CA LYS A 592 -22.48 1.07 -20.66
C LYS A 592 -22.20 1.22 -19.17
N TYR A 593 -22.73 0.31 -18.35
CA TYR A 593 -22.60 0.37 -16.90
C TYR A 593 -21.33 -0.30 -16.35
N LYS A 594 -20.46 -0.84 -17.23
CA LYS A 594 -19.14 -1.34 -16.83
C LYS A 594 -18.12 -0.19 -16.76
N THR A 595 -17.77 0.20 -15.55
CA THR A 595 -16.86 1.33 -15.27
C THR A 595 -15.47 0.88 -14.79
N VAL A 596 -15.40 -0.19 -14.00
CA VAL A 596 -14.13 -0.80 -13.53
C VAL A 596 -13.65 -1.85 -14.52
N ARG A 597 -12.38 -1.75 -14.93
CA ARG A 597 -11.80 -2.55 -16.02
C ARG A 597 -10.43 -3.10 -15.65
N TYR A 598 -9.36 -2.59 -16.27
CA TYR A 598 -7.97 -3.03 -16.06
C TYR A 598 -7.50 -2.78 -14.63
N SER A 599 -6.80 -3.76 -14.04
CA SER A 599 -6.22 -3.69 -12.69
C SER A 599 -7.20 -3.25 -11.59
N GLY A 600 -8.50 -3.51 -11.78
CA GLY A 600 -9.55 -3.09 -10.86
C GLY A 600 -9.73 -1.57 -10.77
N LYS A 601 -9.34 -0.80 -11.79
CA LYS A 601 -9.46 0.66 -11.81
C LYS A 601 -10.62 1.15 -12.68
N GLU A 602 -11.21 2.28 -12.31
CA GLU A 602 -12.22 2.95 -13.13
C GLU A 602 -11.55 3.58 -14.35
N ARG A 603 -12.12 3.33 -15.53
CA ARG A 603 -11.73 4.00 -16.77
C ARG A 603 -12.69 5.16 -17.04
N ASP A 604 -12.17 6.37 -17.03
CA ASP A 604 -12.96 7.58 -17.26
C ASP A 604 -13.29 7.78 -18.74
N ALA A 605 -14.18 8.74 -19.05
CA ALA A 605 -14.61 9.01 -20.43
C ALA A 605 -13.46 9.51 -21.31
N SER A 606 -12.47 10.17 -20.70
CA SER A 606 -11.20 10.56 -21.31
C SER A 606 -10.32 9.38 -21.76
N GLY A 607 -10.64 8.16 -21.29
CA GLY A 607 -9.86 6.95 -21.51
C GLY A 607 -8.81 6.69 -20.43
N LEU A 608 -8.51 7.68 -19.59
CA LEU A 608 -7.56 7.53 -18.48
C LEU A 608 -8.10 6.56 -17.43
N TYR A 609 -7.19 5.87 -16.76
CA TYR A 609 -7.49 5.12 -15.55
C TYR A 609 -7.16 5.94 -14.32
N TYR A 610 -8.11 6.05 -13.39
CA TYR A 610 -7.90 6.68 -12.09
C TYR A 610 -7.37 5.65 -11.08
N TYR A 611 -6.15 5.86 -10.57
CA TYR A 611 -5.51 4.92 -9.64
C TYR A 611 -5.59 5.33 -8.18
N GLY A 612 -6.00 6.57 -7.87
CA GLY A 612 -5.91 7.18 -6.56
C GLY A 612 -5.15 8.50 -6.67
N PHE A 613 -3.83 8.45 -6.56
CA PHE A 613 -2.98 9.66 -6.59
C PHE A 613 -2.55 10.07 -8.00
N ARG A 614 -2.70 9.20 -9.00
CA ARG A 614 -2.31 9.46 -10.39
C ARG A 614 -3.35 8.99 -11.40
N TYR A 615 -3.25 9.56 -12.60
CA TYR A 615 -3.99 9.12 -13.78
C TYR A 615 -3.05 8.44 -14.76
N TYR A 616 -3.47 7.27 -15.25
CA TYR A 616 -2.69 6.44 -16.16
C TYR A 616 -3.27 6.47 -17.57
N ALA A 617 -2.41 6.73 -18.56
CA ALA A 617 -2.77 6.70 -19.98
C ALA A 617 -2.31 5.39 -20.63
N PRO A 618 -3.19 4.37 -20.78
CA PRO A 618 -2.79 3.05 -21.26
C PRO A 618 -2.26 3.05 -22.70
N TRP A 619 -2.69 4.01 -23.53
CA TRP A 619 -2.15 4.16 -24.89
C TRP A 619 -0.76 4.78 -24.91
N LEU A 620 -0.41 5.63 -23.93
CA LEU A 620 0.94 6.18 -23.79
C LEU A 620 1.87 5.24 -23.01
N GLN A 621 1.31 4.27 -22.28
CA GLN A 621 2.03 3.33 -21.41
C GLN A 621 2.79 4.03 -20.29
N ARG A 622 2.21 5.10 -19.75
CA ARG A 622 2.80 5.90 -18.68
C ARG A 622 1.77 6.70 -17.90
N TRP A 623 2.18 7.15 -16.72
CA TRP A 623 1.48 8.16 -15.94
C TRP A 623 1.51 9.51 -16.65
N ILE A 624 0.45 10.31 -16.49
CA ILE A 624 0.38 11.66 -17.06
C ILE A 624 0.92 12.75 -16.12
N ASN A 625 1.18 12.38 -14.86
CA ASN A 625 1.79 13.22 -13.85
C ASN A 625 2.88 12.43 -13.10
N PRO A 626 3.91 13.10 -12.56
CA PRO A 626 4.99 12.43 -11.85
C PRO A 626 4.49 11.76 -10.57
N ASP A 627 5.21 10.74 -10.11
CA ASP A 627 4.98 10.09 -8.82
C ASP A 627 5.03 11.10 -7.66
N PRO A 628 3.93 11.31 -6.91
CA PRO A 628 3.95 12.19 -5.74
C PRO A 628 4.76 11.62 -4.57
N ALA A 629 5.05 10.31 -4.55
CA ALA A 629 5.94 9.70 -3.56
C ALA A 629 7.44 9.85 -3.92
N GLY A 630 7.77 10.41 -5.09
CA GLY A 630 9.16 10.66 -5.49
C GLY A 630 9.85 9.40 -6.02
N ASP A 631 11.09 9.13 -5.59
CA ASP A 631 11.93 8.06 -6.15
C ASP A 631 11.71 6.66 -5.53
N VAL A 632 10.51 6.42 -4.97
CA VAL A 632 10.14 5.13 -4.36
C VAL A 632 10.22 3.95 -5.33
N ASP A 633 9.83 4.17 -6.59
CA ASP A 633 9.91 3.19 -7.70
C ASP A 633 10.99 3.55 -8.74
N GLY A 634 12.01 4.31 -8.30
CA GLY A 634 13.15 4.70 -9.13
C GLY A 634 13.11 6.14 -9.66
N LEU A 635 14.09 6.49 -10.48
CA LEU A 635 14.33 7.88 -10.92
C LEU A 635 13.50 8.31 -12.14
N ASN A 636 12.60 7.46 -12.62
CA ASN A 636 11.67 7.77 -13.69
C ASN A 636 10.26 7.88 -13.12
N PHE A 637 9.81 9.12 -12.86
CA PHE A 637 8.56 9.35 -12.14
C PHE A 637 7.30 9.10 -12.98
N TYR A 638 7.45 8.75 -14.25
CA TYR A 638 6.35 8.44 -15.18
C TYR A 638 6.25 6.95 -15.55
N ALA A 639 7.20 6.13 -15.10
CA ALA A 639 7.24 4.70 -15.42
C ALA A 639 6.04 3.96 -14.81
N MET A 640 5.44 3.05 -15.59
CA MET A 640 4.34 2.21 -15.13
C MET A 640 4.92 0.86 -14.67
N VAL A 641 4.92 0.62 -13.35
CA VAL A 641 5.31 -0.64 -12.69
C VAL A 641 6.59 -1.27 -13.24
N GLY A 642 7.65 -0.47 -13.37
CA GLY A 642 8.95 -0.92 -13.89
C GLY A 642 8.94 -1.45 -15.33
N ASN A 643 7.92 -1.12 -16.14
CA ASN A 643 7.66 -1.69 -17.47
C ASN A 643 7.37 -3.21 -17.46
N SER A 644 6.88 -3.76 -16.35
CA SER A 644 6.47 -5.17 -16.22
C SER A 644 4.98 -5.32 -15.88
N PRO A 645 4.06 -4.81 -16.72
CA PRO A 645 2.64 -4.70 -16.37
C PRO A 645 1.91 -6.05 -16.32
N ALA A 646 2.49 -7.11 -16.88
CA ALA A 646 1.95 -8.47 -16.78
C ALA A 646 2.34 -9.16 -15.46
N ALA A 647 3.32 -8.64 -14.70
CA ALA A 647 3.79 -9.22 -13.45
C ALA A 647 3.52 -8.34 -12.22
N CYS A 648 3.35 -7.03 -12.42
CA CYS A 648 3.25 -6.05 -11.34
C CYS A 648 1.96 -5.22 -11.40
N VAL A 649 1.49 -4.77 -10.24
CA VAL A 649 0.29 -3.93 -10.06
C VAL A 649 0.65 -2.72 -9.22
N ASP A 650 0.08 -1.56 -9.54
CA ASP A 650 0.10 -0.38 -8.67
C ASP A 650 -1.29 -0.20 -8.02
N PRO A 651 -1.43 -0.44 -6.70
CA PRO A 651 -2.73 -0.35 -6.03
C PRO A 651 -3.27 1.07 -5.84
N SER A 652 -2.44 2.11 -5.87
CA SER A 652 -2.83 3.48 -5.49
C SER A 652 -2.30 4.57 -6.42
N GLY A 653 -1.43 4.20 -7.36
CA GLY A 653 -0.66 5.14 -8.16
C GLY A 653 0.59 5.64 -7.45
N LEU A 654 1.20 4.86 -6.55
CA LEU A 654 2.41 5.23 -5.77
C LEU A 654 3.45 4.08 -5.66
N ALA A 655 3.26 2.99 -6.42
CA ALA A 655 3.79 1.64 -6.16
C ALA A 655 5.00 1.52 -5.20
N GLY A 656 4.81 0.86 -4.03
CA GLY A 656 5.90 0.30 -3.21
C GLY A 656 5.85 0.42 -1.67
N ASP A 657 4.89 1.12 -1.05
CA ASP A 657 4.54 1.28 0.39
C ASP A 657 5.62 1.29 1.53
N TYR A 658 6.90 1.04 1.27
CA TYR A 658 8.02 1.26 2.20
C TYR A 658 8.47 2.72 2.12
N ARG A 659 8.49 3.41 3.26
CA ARG A 659 8.87 4.83 3.36
C ARG A 659 10.32 4.95 3.84
N GLY A 660 10.94 6.10 3.64
CA GLY A 660 12.34 6.31 4.05
C GLY A 660 13.38 5.63 3.16
N ARG A 661 12.99 5.14 1.97
CA ARG A 661 13.94 4.51 1.05
C ARG A 661 15.14 5.42 0.79
N ARG A 662 16.34 5.00 1.22
CA ARG A 662 17.62 5.73 1.10
C ARG A 662 17.70 7.08 1.83
N ASP A 663 16.91 7.28 2.88
CA ASP A 663 17.07 8.43 3.78
C ASP A 663 18.32 8.32 4.68
N SER A 664 18.49 9.22 5.65
CA SER A 664 19.67 9.24 6.53
C SER A 664 19.85 7.93 7.27
N VAL A 665 18.80 7.46 7.93
CA VAL A 665 18.83 6.24 8.74
C VAL A 665 19.15 5.02 7.87
N GLU A 666 18.44 4.81 6.75
CA GLU A 666 18.74 3.65 5.90
C GLU A 666 20.17 3.70 5.33
N ARG A 667 20.67 4.91 5.04
CA ARG A 667 22.04 5.08 4.56
C ARG A 667 23.08 4.77 5.63
N ASP A 668 22.81 5.11 6.88
CA ASP A 668 23.68 4.79 8.01
C ASP A 668 23.70 3.28 8.25
N VAL A 669 22.54 2.62 8.19
CA VAL A 669 22.46 1.15 8.18
C VAL A 669 23.30 0.55 7.04
N LEU A 670 23.20 1.11 5.83
CA LEU A 670 23.94 0.64 4.65
C LEU A 670 25.46 0.84 4.74
N LEU A 671 25.99 1.58 5.72
CA LEU A 671 27.43 1.68 5.95
C LEU A 671 28.01 0.33 6.43
N ASP A 672 27.25 -0.37 7.27
CA ASP A 672 27.66 -1.60 7.93
C ASP A 672 27.10 -2.86 7.24
N THR A 673 26.10 -2.71 6.35
CA THR A 673 25.44 -3.84 5.70
C THR A 673 24.77 -3.54 4.35
N ARG A 674 24.12 -4.55 3.76
CA ARG A 674 23.24 -4.43 2.59
C ARG A 674 21.81 -4.78 2.96
N ILE A 675 20.87 -3.94 2.56
CA ILE A 675 19.43 -4.26 2.62
C ILE A 675 19.05 -5.17 1.46
N LEU A 676 18.49 -6.32 1.79
CA LEU A 676 18.04 -7.40 0.92
C LEU A 676 16.59 -7.24 0.47
N ALA A 677 15.73 -6.73 1.35
CA ALA A 677 14.31 -6.54 1.08
C ALA A 677 13.73 -5.40 1.93
N ARG A 678 12.71 -4.73 1.41
CA ARG A 678 11.95 -3.63 2.04
C ARG A 678 10.46 -3.89 1.98
N GLY A 679 9.80 -3.72 3.12
CA GLY A 679 8.37 -3.99 3.25
C GLY A 679 8.03 -5.47 3.08
N ARG A 680 6.82 -5.84 3.48
CA ARG A 680 6.40 -7.24 3.57
C ARG A 680 6.41 -7.94 2.22
N SER A 681 6.11 -7.21 1.15
CA SER A 681 6.08 -7.76 -0.22
C SER A 681 7.46 -8.15 -0.75
N GLU A 682 8.52 -7.41 -0.44
CA GLU A 682 9.88 -7.84 -0.84
C GLU A 682 10.40 -8.93 0.10
N ILE A 683 10.08 -8.85 1.40
CA ILE A 683 10.55 -9.81 2.42
C ILE A 683 9.99 -11.21 2.13
N SER A 684 8.71 -11.31 1.75
CA SER A 684 8.06 -12.58 1.38
C SER A 684 8.63 -13.22 0.12
N ARG A 685 9.43 -12.49 -0.67
CA ARG A 685 10.13 -13.00 -1.86
C ARG A 685 11.56 -13.46 -1.56
N LEU A 686 12.04 -13.31 -0.32
CA LEU A 686 13.37 -13.79 0.08
C LEU A 686 13.39 -15.34 0.12
N PRO A 687 14.51 -15.99 -0.27
CA PRO A 687 14.59 -17.45 -0.29
C PRO A 687 14.40 -18.06 1.11
N ASN A 688 13.56 -19.10 1.19
CA ASN A 688 13.25 -19.84 2.43
C ASN A 688 12.55 -19.01 3.53
N THR A 689 11.94 -17.88 3.18
CA THR A 689 11.09 -17.11 4.10
C THR A 689 9.63 -17.47 3.84
N GLU A 690 8.88 -17.85 4.89
CA GLU A 690 7.44 -18.07 4.76
C GLU A 690 6.73 -16.76 4.40
N SER A 691 5.80 -16.79 3.45
CA SER A 691 5.18 -15.61 2.83
C SER A 691 4.45 -14.68 3.83
N ASN A 692 3.97 -15.22 4.95
CA ASN A 692 3.29 -14.49 6.03
C ASN A 692 4.08 -14.47 7.35
N TYR A 693 5.38 -14.83 7.33
CA TYR A 693 6.21 -14.96 8.53
C TYR A 693 6.19 -13.70 9.39
N MET A 694 6.41 -12.54 8.77
CA MET A 694 6.41 -11.25 9.48
C MET A 694 5.02 -10.94 10.06
N ASP A 695 3.94 -11.28 9.34
CA ASP A 695 2.58 -11.08 9.85
C ASP A 695 2.32 -11.93 11.08
N LYS A 696 2.74 -13.21 11.09
CA LYS A 696 2.66 -14.06 12.29
C LYS A 696 3.49 -13.48 13.45
N ALA A 697 4.69 -13.00 13.14
CA ALA A 697 5.60 -12.46 14.15
C ALA A 697 5.03 -11.20 14.84
N PHE A 698 4.46 -10.25 14.07
CA PHE A 698 3.83 -9.06 14.66
C PHE A 698 2.52 -9.39 15.38
N LYS A 699 1.69 -10.28 14.83
CA LYS A 699 0.44 -10.72 15.48
C LYS A 699 0.67 -11.33 16.85
N LEU A 700 1.68 -12.18 16.96
CA LEU A 700 2.00 -12.85 18.22
C LEU A 700 2.65 -11.89 19.22
N ALA A 701 3.48 -10.95 18.75
CA ALA A 701 4.05 -9.90 19.59
C ALA A 701 2.94 -8.99 20.16
N HIS A 702 2.04 -8.50 19.29
CA HIS A 702 0.88 -7.71 19.69
C HIS A 702 0.02 -8.47 20.72
N LEU A 703 -0.34 -9.73 20.44
CA LEU A 703 -1.09 -10.58 21.37
C LEU A 703 -0.41 -10.70 22.74
N ALA A 704 0.91 -10.92 22.77
CA ALA A 704 1.63 -11.07 24.03
C ALA A 704 1.58 -9.79 24.87
N PHE A 705 1.78 -8.62 24.26
CA PHE A 705 1.75 -7.34 24.97
C PHE A 705 0.33 -6.92 25.38
N ASP A 706 -0.66 -7.12 24.51
CA ASP A 706 -2.07 -6.77 24.76
C ASP A 706 -2.67 -7.60 25.91
N GLU A 707 -2.50 -8.93 25.86
CA GLU A 707 -2.97 -9.82 26.92
C GLU A 707 -2.26 -9.52 28.25
N SER A 708 -0.96 -9.26 28.20
CA SER A 708 -0.19 -8.88 29.39
C SER A 708 -0.67 -7.56 29.99
N SER A 709 -1.03 -6.58 29.17
CA SER A 709 -1.60 -5.30 29.63
C SER A 709 -2.92 -5.54 30.39
N THR A 710 -3.75 -6.45 29.88
CA THR A 710 -5.03 -6.84 30.50
C THR A 710 -4.81 -7.56 31.83
N ILE A 711 -3.88 -8.52 31.87
CA ILE A 711 -3.51 -9.25 33.09
C ILE A 711 -2.99 -8.30 34.17
N LEU A 712 -2.11 -7.37 33.79
CA LEU A 712 -1.52 -6.39 34.71
C LEU A 712 -2.53 -5.33 35.19
N ALA A 713 -3.55 -5.01 34.38
CA ALA A 713 -4.60 -4.05 34.76
C ALA A 713 -5.69 -4.66 35.67
N ALA A 714 -5.72 -5.98 35.84
CA ALA A 714 -6.76 -6.66 36.62
C ALA A 714 -6.69 -6.31 38.12
N PRO A 715 -7.83 -6.07 38.80
CA PRO A 715 -7.86 -5.75 40.24
C PRO A 715 -7.24 -6.81 41.16
N ALA A 716 -7.14 -8.05 40.67
CA ALA A 716 -6.59 -9.19 41.39
C ALA A 716 -5.22 -9.60 40.83
N LEU A 717 -4.18 -8.79 41.08
CA LEU A 717 -2.78 -9.26 40.98
C LEU A 717 -2.51 -10.49 41.88
N ALA A 718 -3.43 -10.82 42.78
CA ALA A 718 -3.36 -11.96 43.69
C ALA A 718 -3.30 -13.32 42.97
N ASP A 719 -3.74 -13.39 41.70
CA ASP A 719 -3.72 -14.62 40.91
C ASP A 719 -2.46 -14.75 40.03
N MET A 720 -1.56 -13.75 40.02
CA MET A 720 -0.25 -13.94 39.41
C MET A 720 0.53 -14.99 40.20
N PRO A 721 1.23 -15.93 39.52
CA PRO A 721 2.10 -16.88 40.19
C PRO A 721 3.01 -16.17 41.19
N GLU A 722 2.95 -16.57 42.47
CA GLU A 722 3.72 -15.96 43.56
C GLU A 722 5.22 -15.87 43.23
N MET A 723 5.70 -16.80 42.39
CA MET A 723 7.06 -16.82 41.84
C MET A 723 7.38 -15.62 40.92
N LEU A 724 6.48 -15.18 40.03
CA LEU A 724 6.72 -14.04 39.13
C LEU A 724 6.81 -12.72 39.93
N VAL A 725 5.95 -12.55 40.94
CA VAL A 725 5.98 -11.37 41.82
C VAL A 725 7.26 -11.38 42.68
N SER A 726 7.59 -12.52 43.29
CA SER A 726 8.72 -12.65 44.21
C SER A 726 10.08 -12.54 43.53
N TYR A 727 10.24 -13.17 42.36
CA TYR A 727 11.53 -13.35 41.71
C TYR A 727 11.77 -12.41 40.52
N VAL A 728 10.73 -12.01 39.78
CA VAL A 728 10.88 -11.21 38.54
C VAL A 728 10.53 -9.74 38.75
N LEU A 729 9.33 -9.45 39.26
CA LEU A 729 8.77 -8.10 39.34
C LEU A 729 9.21 -7.31 40.58
N GLY A 730 9.31 -7.97 41.74
CA GLY A 730 9.49 -7.35 43.05
C GLY A 730 8.19 -6.75 43.62
N ASP A 731 8.01 -6.83 44.95
CA ASP A 731 6.76 -6.40 45.61
C ASP A 731 6.40 -4.91 45.41
N SER A 732 7.40 -4.07 45.15
CA SER A 732 7.23 -2.63 44.86
C SER A 732 6.57 -2.33 43.51
N VAL A 733 6.42 -3.31 42.62
CA VAL A 733 5.72 -3.12 41.33
C VAL A 733 4.28 -2.67 41.52
N LYS A 734 3.64 -3.07 42.64
CA LYS A 734 2.24 -2.73 42.95
C LYS A 734 2.01 -1.22 43.03
N GLU A 735 3.02 -0.46 43.48
CA GLU A 735 2.95 1.00 43.61
C GLU A 735 3.12 1.72 42.26
N ARG A 736 3.68 1.05 41.25
CA ARG A 736 4.00 1.60 39.92
C ARG A 736 3.28 0.87 38.78
N LEU A 737 2.28 0.06 39.11
CA LEU A 737 1.61 -0.82 38.16
C LEU A 737 0.94 -0.06 37.01
N GLY A 738 0.42 1.15 37.29
CA GLY A 738 -0.15 2.01 36.25
C GLY A 738 0.85 2.33 35.14
N GLU A 739 2.11 2.63 35.49
CA GLU A 739 3.17 2.90 34.51
C GLU A 739 3.52 1.67 33.67
N VAL A 740 3.46 0.47 34.30
CA VAL A 740 3.71 -0.80 33.61
C VAL A 740 2.60 -1.06 32.60
N VAL A 741 1.34 -0.96 33.04
CA VAL A 741 0.16 -1.17 32.18
C VAL A 741 0.21 -0.20 31.00
N GLU A 742 0.48 1.09 31.24
CA GLU A 742 0.58 2.09 30.18
C GLU A 742 1.67 1.74 29.15
N THR A 743 2.84 1.30 29.60
CA THR A 743 3.93 0.89 28.71
C THR A 743 3.54 -0.32 27.85
N TYR A 744 2.90 -1.33 28.44
CA TYR A 744 2.44 -2.51 27.72
C TYR A 744 1.32 -2.18 26.72
N THR A 745 0.34 -1.35 27.13
CA THR A 745 -0.76 -0.89 26.27
C THR A 745 -0.23 -0.08 25.09
N ALA A 746 0.69 0.86 25.32
CA ALA A 746 1.26 1.67 24.26
C ALA A 746 2.15 0.84 23.30
N THR A 747 2.90 -0.13 23.83
CA THR A 747 3.67 -1.08 23.00
C THR A 747 2.76 -1.98 22.18
N ALA A 748 1.66 -2.48 22.75
CA ALA A 748 0.64 -3.23 22.01
C ALA A 748 0.03 -2.37 20.88
N ALA A 749 -0.33 -1.11 21.16
CA ALA A 749 -0.87 -0.20 20.16
C ALA A 749 0.11 0.07 19.01
N MET A 750 1.40 0.27 19.31
CA MET A 750 2.42 0.44 18.26
C MET A 750 2.65 -0.84 17.46
N LEU A 751 2.75 -2.01 18.11
CA LEU A 751 2.84 -3.31 17.43
C LEU A 751 1.64 -3.55 16.50
N LYS A 752 0.46 -3.06 16.87
CA LYS A 752 -0.75 -3.10 16.07
C LYS A 752 -0.65 -2.23 14.80
N GLU A 753 -0.02 -1.06 14.84
CA GLU A 753 0.24 -0.25 13.63
C GLU A 753 1.13 -1.00 12.62
N TYR A 754 2.09 -1.79 13.11
CA TYR A 754 2.90 -2.67 12.29
C TYR A 754 2.11 -3.87 11.74
N ASP A 755 1.09 -4.35 12.44
CA ASP A 755 0.27 -5.52 12.05
C ASP A 755 -0.87 -5.16 11.08
N GLU A 756 -1.63 -4.08 11.36
CA GLU A 756 -2.91 -3.77 10.70
C GLU A 756 -2.81 -2.67 9.65
N GLY A 757 -2.13 -2.90 8.52
CA GLY A 757 -2.29 -2.09 7.29
C GLY A 757 -2.06 -0.57 7.39
N GLY A 758 -1.54 -0.06 8.51
CA GLY A 758 -1.31 1.36 8.81
C GLY A 758 -0.02 1.91 8.20
N GLU A 759 0.40 3.11 8.64
CA GLU A 759 1.61 3.76 8.06
C GLU A 759 2.89 2.93 8.27
N GLN A 760 2.93 2.20 9.38
CA GLN A 760 4.01 1.33 9.85
C GLN A 760 3.97 -0.07 9.20
N TYR A 761 2.88 -0.42 8.51
CA TYR A 761 2.64 -1.74 7.95
C TYR A 761 3.64 -2.19 6.89
N ASN A 762 4.44 -1.30 6.31
CA ASN A 762 5.53 -1.72 5.41
C ASN A 762 6.89 -1.20 5.86
N GLN A 763 7.02 -0.69 7.09
CA GLN A 763 8.25 -0.09 7.60
C GLN A 763 9.20 -1.13 8.20
N ILE A 764 9.57 -2.12 7.39
CA ILE A 764 10.51 -3.18 7.78
C ILE A 764 11.55 -3.35 6.68
N ALA A 765 12.82 -3.47 7.04
CA ALA A 765 13.89 -3.77 6.10
C ALA A 765 14.72 -4.96 6.59
N VAL A 766 15.00 -5.89 5.67
CA VAL A 766 15.87 -7.04 5.93
C VAL A 766 17.27 -6.72 5.45
N MET A 767 18.25 -6.90 6.32
CA MET A 767 19.68 -6.66 6.11
C MET A 767 20.43 -7.98 5.95
N LYS A 768 21.56 -8.00 5.25
CA LYS A 768 22.36 -9.23 5.09
C LYS A 768 22.97 -9.71 6.41
N SER A 769 23.44 -8.78 7.24
CA SER A 769 24.09 -9.01 8.53
C SER A 769 24.29 -7.68 9.23
N TYR A 770 24.22 -7.56 10.55
CA TYR A 770 24.54 -6.30 11.23
C TYR A 770 25.37 -6.59 12.50
N PRO A 771 26.41 -5.82 12.81
CA PRO A 771 27.31 -6.16 13.91
C PRO A 771 26.61 -6.15 15.28
N GLY A 772 26.49 -7.32 15.89
CA GLY A 772 26.14 -7.46 17.31
C GLY A 772 24.66 -7.35 17.66
N THR A 773 23.75 -7.40 16.67
CA THR A 773 22.31 -7.52 16.91
C THR A 773 21.58 -8.22 15.75
N ASP A 774 20.44 -8.84 16.05
CA ASP A 774 19.56 -9.50 15.08
C ASP A 774 18.48 -8.56 14.53
N ALA A 775 18.11 -7.54 15.31
CA ALA A 775 17.21 -6.47 14.90
C ALA A 775 17.60 -5.16 15.58
N PHE A 776 17.18 -4.02 15.04
CA PHE A 776 17.21 -2.75 15.73
C PHE A 776 16.21 -1.76 15.14
N ILE A 777 15.92 -0.72 15.91
CA ILE A 777 15.28 0.51 15.46
C ILE A 777 16.23 1.67 15.71
N ASP A 778 16.24 2.61 14.78
CA ASP A 778 16.87 3.91 15.00
C ASP A 778 15.80 4.88 15.53
N LEU A 779 16.00 5.43 16.72
CA LEU A 779 15.03 6.33 17.35
C LEU A 779 14.95 7.69 16.67
N GLU A 780 15.96 8.06 15.89
CA GLU A 780 15.92 9.25 15.03
C GLU A 780 15.16 8.99 13.72
N ASP A 781 14.72 7.74 13.48
CA ASP A 781 13.94 7.37 12.32
C ASP A 781 12.49 7.90 12.40
N GLN A 782 12.21 8.92 11.59
CA GLN A 782 10.87 9.49 11.44
C GLN A 782 9.84 8.48 10.90
N HIS A 783 10.30 7.43 10.22
CA HIS A 783 9.45 6.36 9.71
C HIS A 783 9.36 5.17 10.68
N LYS A 784 10.09 5.22 11.80
CA LYS A 784 10.11 4.23 12.88
C LYS A 784 10.50 2.81 12.45
N ARG A 785 11.18 2.64 11.32
CA ARG A 785 11.36 1.35 10.66
C ARG A 785 12.13 0.36 11.52
N ILE A 786 11.77 -0.91 11.37
CA ILE A 786 12.47 -2.02 12.00
C ILE A 786 13.46 -2.65 11.00
N PHE A 787 14.73 -2.65 11.36
CA PHE A 787 15.78 -3.29 10.59
C PHE A 787 16.10 -4.65 11.20
N ILE A 788 16.02 -5.72 10.40
CA ILE A 788 16.25 -7.09 10.86
C ILE A 788 17.30 -7.78 10.01
N VAL A 789 18.14 -8.64 10.58
CA VAL A 789 19.14 -9.40 9.80
C VAL A 789 18.49 -10.60 9.09
N GLU A 790 19.04 -11.05 7.97
CA GLU A 790 18.45 -12.14 7.17
C GLU A 790 18.33 -13.45 7.95
N ASP A 791 19.31 -13.77 8.80
CA ASP A 791 19.30 -14.98 9.61
C ASP A 791 18.19 -14.99 10.65
N PHE A 792 17.71 -13.82 11.07
CA PHE A 792 16.62 -13.67 12.03
C PHE A 792 15.29 -14.19 11.47
N LEU A 793 15.10 -14.16 10.14
CA LEU A 793 13.92 -14.76 9.48
C LEU A 793 13.86 -16.29 9.59
N LYS A 794 14.94 -16.93 10.03
CA LYS A 794 15.03 -18.38 10.24
C LYS A 794 14.70 -18.78 11.68
N HIS A 795 14.45 -17.82 12.56
CA HIS A 795 14.14 -18.10 13.96
C HIS A 795 12.70 -18.58 14.10
N HIS A 796 12.42 -19.31 15.17
CA HIS A 796 11.07 -19.70 15.53
C HIS A 796 10.22 -18.46 15.79
N VAL A 797 8.99 -18.45 15.30
CA VAL A 797 8.12 -17.25 15.29
C VAL A 797 7.98 -16.61 16.67
N ALA A 798 7.96 -17.39 17.75
CA ALA A 798 7.90 -16.85 19.11
C ALA A 798 9.15 -16.04 19.51
N GLY A 799 10.35 -16.50 19.11
CA GLY A 799 11.60 -15.77 19.37
C GLY A 799 11.66 -14.46 18.59
N THR A 800 11.19 -14.49 17.35
CA THR A 800 11.07 -13.32 16.48
C THR A 800 10.11 -12.31 17.07
N SER A 801 8.94 -12.75 17.54
CA SER A 801 7.94 -11.90 18.17
C SER A 801 8.42 -11.24 19.47
N ILE A 802 9.16 -11.96 20.32
CA ILE A 802 9.81 -11.35 21.50
C ILE A 802 10.74 -10.22 21.05
N THR A 803 11.53 -10.46 20.01
CA THR A 803 12.49 -9.46 19.52
C THR A 803 11.79 -8.26 18.88
N LEU A 804 10.72 -8.46 18.09
CA LEU A 804 9.92 -7.33 17.57
C LEU A 804 9.26 -6.52 18.70
N GLY A 805 8.75 -7.18 19.73
CA GLY A 805 8.22 -6.50 20.91
C GLY A 805 9.28 -5.73 21.69
N HIS A 806 10.51 -6.24 21.74
CA HIS A 806 11.67 -5.53 22.28
C HIS A 806 11.92 -4.25 21.46
N GLU A 807 12.06 -4.36 20.15
CA GLU A 807 12.35 -3.21 19.29
C GLU A 807 11.27 -2.14 19.37
N VAL A 808 10.00 -2.54 19.31
CA VAL A 808 8.89 -1.60 19.38
C VAL A 808 8.77 -0.93 20.76
N SER A 809 9.21 -1.59 21.83
CA SER A 809 9.22 -0.96 23.15
C SER A 809 10.14 0.28 23.18
N HIS A 810 11.28 0.26 22.46
CA HIS A 810 12.18 1.42 22.36
C HIS A 810 11.49 2.64 21.74
N ILE A 811 10.62 2.45 20.73
CA ILE A 811 9.83 3.54 20.12
C ILE A 811 8.92 4.22 21.16
N VAL A 812 8.29 3.42 22.03
CA VAL A 812 7.22 3.87 22.93
C VAL A 812 7.77 4.72 24.07
N ARG A 813 9.04 4.53 24.46
CA ARG A 813 9.66 5.14 25.64
C ARG A 813 10.86 6.02 25.30
N ASP A 814 11.05 6.38 24.03
CA ASP A 814 12.01 7.39 23.55
C ASP A 814 13.40 7.33 24.24
N ASN A 815 14.02 6.16 24.22
CA ASN A 815 15.36 5.90 24.81
C ASN A 815 15.45 5.87 26.35
N GLU A 816 14.33 5.86 27.08
CA GLU A 816 14.34 5.68 28.54
C GLU A 816 14.58 4.22 28.98
N ILE A 817 14.44 3.27 28.05
CA ILE A 817 14.64 1.83 28.25
C ILE A 817 16.00 1.38 27.72
N LEU A 818 16.63 0.42 28.41
CA LEU A 818 17.96 -0.10 28.10
C LEU A 818 17.92 -1.58 27.65
N ASP A 819 19.06 -2.07 27.18
CA ASP A 819 19.24 -3.46 26.73
C ASP A 819 20.26 -4.20 27.58
N PHE A 820 19.78 -4.88 28.62
CA PHE A 820 20.59 -5.78 29.43
C PHE A 820 19.85 -7.09 29.72
N GLY A 821 20.54 -8.22 29.60
CA GLY A 821 19.95 -9.56 29.75
C GLY A 821 19.57 -9.92 31.19
N TYR A 822 18.55 -9.26 31.75
CA TYR A 822 17.93 -9.58 33.04
C TYR A 822 16.99 -10.78 32.95
N LEU A 823 16.18 -10.86 31.88
CA LEU A 823 15.38 -12.02 31.50
C LEU A 823 15.81 -12.48 30.09
N SER A 824 16.68 -13.48 30.00
CA SER A 824 17.24 -13.93 28.72
C SER A 824 16.97 -15.41 28.48
N PRO A 825 15.87 -15.77 27.78
CA PRO A 825 15.65 -17.16 27.38
C PRO A 825 16.46 -17.54 26.14
N GLY A 826 16.63 -18.84 25.90
CA GLY A 826 17.16 -19.37 24.63
C GLY A 826 16.13 -19.32 23.48
N LEU A 827 14.87 -18.93 23.74
CA LEU A 827 13.80 -18.97 22.73
C LEU A 827 14.09 -18.09 21.50
N ARG A 828 14.83 -16.99 21.70
CA ARG A 828 15.22 -16.09 20.60
C ARG A 828 16.18 -16.74 19.60
N ASP A 829 16.93 -17.77 20.04
CA ASP A 829 17.92 -18.48 19.23
C ASP A 829 17.37 -19.77 18.61
N GLU A 830 16.11 -20.13 18.90
CA GLU A 830 15.48 -21.34 18.37
C GLU A 830 15.22 -21.20 16.87
N LYS A 831 15.55 -22.24 16.08
CA LYS A 831 15.45 -22.21 14.60
C LYS A 831 14.54 -23.29 14.03
N GLU A 832 14.02 -24.17 14.90
CA GLU A 832 13.02 -25.14 14.49
C GLU A 832 11.69 -24.43 14.21
N ALA A 833 11.06 -24.75 13.08
CA ALA A 833 9.79 -24.14 12.67
C ALA A 833 8.62 -24.51 13.61
N ALA A 834 8.72 -25.66 14.29
CA ALA A 834 7.80 -26.11 15.32
C ALA A 834 8.57 -26.78 16.46
N ILE A 835 8.21 -26.49 17.71
CA ILE A 835 8.83 -27.09 18.90
C ILE A 835 7.77 -27.73 19.80
N SER A 836 8.18 -28.67 20.66
CA SER A 836 7.25 -29.26 21.64
C SER A 836 6.84 -28.24 22.71
N GLU A 837 5.65 -28.41 23.28
CA GLU A 837 5.24 -27.60 24.44
C GLU A 837 6.26 -27.65 25.59
N GLU A 838 6.82 -28.83 25.88
CA GLU A 838 7.87 -29.00 26.90
C GLU A 838 9.10 -28.14 26.59
N ARG A 839 9.54 -28.10 25.33
CA ARG A 839 10.71 -27.31 24.92
C ARG A 839 10.42 -25.81 24.96
N TYR A 840 9.21 -25.38 24.56
CA TYR A 840 8.79 -23.98 24.70
C TYR A 840 8.78 -23.54 26.16
N LEU A 841 8.19 -24.34 27.06
CA LEU A 841 8.15 -24.06 28.49
C LEU A 841 9.55 -24.04 29.09
N THR A 842 10.43 -24.97 28.71
CA THR A 842 11.84 -24.98 29.15
C THR A 842 12.54 -23.66 28.81
N HIS A 843 12.30 -23.11 27.61
CA HIS A 843 12.88 -21.82 27.23
C HIS A 843 12.34 -20.66 28.10
N LEU A 844 11.04 -20.64 28.41
CA LEU A 844 10.47 -19.63 29.31
C LEU A 844 11.01 -19.77 30.76
N GLU A 845 11.10 -21.01 31.26
CA GLU A 845 11.65 -21.32 32.58
C GLU A 845 13.11 -20.88 32.72
N GLY A 846 13.92 -20.97 31.66
CA GLY A 846 15.30 -20.45 31.66
C GLY A 846 15.39 -18.95 31.94
N GLY A 847 14.41 -18.17 31.47
CA GLY A 847 14.30 -16.75 31.80
C GLY A 847 13.96 -16.51 33.28
N LEU A 848 13.02 -17.29 33.83
CA LEU A 848 12.63 -17.23 35.24
C LEU A 848 13.78 -17.64 36.17
N GLN A 849 14.51 -18.70 35.82
CA GLN A 849 15.67 -19.18 36.55
C GLN A 849 16.77 -18.10 36.67
N SER A 850 17.01 -17.34 35.59
CA SER A 850 17.95 -16.22 35.61
C SER A 850 17.56 -15.15 36.65
N ALA A 851 16.28 -14.78 36.69
CA ALA A 851 15.76 -13.84 37.70
C ALA A 851 15.82 -14.40 39.12
N MET A 852 15.55 -15.70 39.31
CA MET A 852 15.67 -16.37 40.60
C MET A 852 17.10 -16.32 41.13
N GLU A 853 18.10 -16.63 40.31
CA GLU A 853 19.52 -16.55 40.68
C GLU A 853 19.91 -15.14 41.16
N TYR A 854 19.46 -14.11 40.45
CA TYR A 854 19.66 -12.71 40.83
C TYR A 854 18.98 -12.37 42.17
N SER A 855 17.77 -12.86 42.41
CA SER A 855 17.03 -12.62 43.65
C SER A 855 17.72 -13.21 44.89
N TYR A 856 18.46 -14.31 44.73
CA TYR A 856 19.26 -14.94 45.78
C TYR A 856 20.67 -14.34 45.92
N GLY A 857 21.01 -13.31 45.14
CA GLY A 857 22.34 -12.69 45.14
C GLY A 857 23.42 -13.61 44.56
N GLN A 858 23.06 -14.61 43.75
CA GLN A 858 24.03 -15.47 43.10
C GLN A 858 24.71 -14.73 41.93
N LYS A 859 26.02 -14.95 41.75
CA LYS A 859 26.81 -14.28 40.72
C LYS A 859 26.54 -14.87 39.34
N ASN A 860 25.54 -14.37 38.64
CA ASN A 860 25.49 -14.45 37.18
C ASN A 860 26.06 -13.15 36.59
N PRO A 861 27.33 -13.13 36.12
CA PRO A 861 27.97 -11.91 35.67
C PRO A 861 27.45 -11.38 34.33
N HIS A 862 26.49 -12.03 33.68
CA HIS A 862 26.03 -11.64 32.34
C HIS A 862 25.42 -10.23 32.32
N MET A 863 24.41 -9.95 33.13
CA MET A 863 23.76 -8.64 33.17
C MET A 863 24.73 -7.53 33.60
N PHE A 864 25.56 -7.76 34.63
CA PHE A 864 26.55 -6.77 35.08
C PHE A 864 27.61 -6.47 34.02
N ARG A 865 28.07 -7.48 33.27
CA ARG A 865 28.99 -7.24 32.14
C ARG A 865 28.31 -6.44 31.02
N SER A 866 27.01 -6.63 30.79
CA SER A 866 26.25 -5.80 29.85
C SER A 866 26.16 -4.35 30.34
N VAL A 867 25.84 -4.13 31.61
CA VAL A 867 25.83 -2.81 32.24
C VAL A 867 27.20 -2.14 32.16
N GLU A 868 28.27 -2.82 32.57
CA GLU A 868 29.65 -2.31 32.46
C GLU A 868 30.04 -1.98 31.02
N ARG A 869 29.64 -2.82 30.05
CA ARG A 869 29.90 -2.59 28.63
C ARG A 869 29.14 -1.37 28.10
N MET A 870 27.88 -1.19 28.51
CA MET A 870 27.10 0.00 28.16
C MET A 870 27.73 1.27 28.74
N MET A 871 28.21 1.21 29.97
CA MET A 871 28.94 2.33 30.58
C MET A 871 30.26 2.64 29.86
N GLN A 872 31.03 1.62 29.48
CA GLN A 872 32.27 1.79 28.70
C GLN A 872 32.03 2.40 27.32
N LYS A 873 30.87 2.10 26.72
CA LYS A 873 30.43 2.65 25.43
C LYS A 873 29.72 4.01 25.55
N ASN A 874 29.61 4.58 26.75
CA ASN A 874 28.84 5.79 27.05
C ASN A 874 27.35 5.70 26.68
N VAL A 875 26.80 4.49 26.53
CA VAL A 875 25.36 4.26 26.33
C VAL A 875 24.61 4.44 27.65
N LEU A 876 25.25 4.13 28.78
CA LEU A 876 24.69 4.31 30.12
C LEU A 876 25.59 5.23 30.96
N GLY A 877 25.09 6.42 31.33
CA GLY A 877 25.78 7.34 32.21
C GLY A 877 25.86 6.83 33.66
N ALA A 878 26.91 7.22 34.39
CA ALA A 878 27.13 6.79 35.78
C ALA A 878 25.98 7.17 36.73
N GLU A 879 25.38 8.34 36.55
CA GLU A 879 24.23 8.79 37.35
C GLU A 879 23.00 7.90 37.14
N ARG A 880 22.66 7.62 35.88
CA ARG A 880 21.56 6.72 35.53
C ARG A 880 21.81 5.28 35.98
N ALA A 881 23.06 4.79 35.90
CA ALA A 881 23.43 3.49 36.45
C ALA A 881 23.22 3.44 37.98
N MET A 882 23.63 4.50 38.70
CA MET A 882 23.41 4.59 40.15
C MET A 882 21.93 4.63 40.51
N GLU A 883 21.11 5.33 39.72
CA GLU A 883 19.65 5.40 39.88
C GLU A 883 18.99 4.01 39.71
N LEU A 884 19.35 3.29 38.65
CA LEU A 884 18.81 1.95 38.37
C LEU A 884 19.05 0.97 39.51
N PHE A 885 20.26 0.98 40.08
CA PHE A 885 20.66 0.10 41.18
C PHE A 885 20.35 0.67 42.58
N LYS A 886 19.77 1.87 42.66
CA LYS A 886 19.51 2.62 43.90
C LYS A 886 20.75 2.71 44.81
N VAL A 887 21.88 3.11 44.24
CA VAL A 887 23.17 3.29 44.95
C VAL A 887 23.63 4.74 44.91
N LYS A 888 24.48 5.13 45.86
CA LYS A 888 25.03 6.50 45.95
C LYS A 888 26.44 6.64 45.35
N SER A 889 27.08 5.52 45.05
CA SER A 889 28.43 5.44 44.50
C SER A 889 28.55 4.28 43.53
N MET A 890 29.32 4.46 42.46
CA MET A 890 29.63 3.40 41.50
C MET A 890 30.36 2.20 42.15
N GLN A 891 31.05 2.40 43.27
CA GLN A 891 31.71 1.32 44.01
C GLN A 891 30.72 0.36 44.70
N ASP A 892 29.47 0.78 44.86
CA ASP A 892 28.40 0.02 45.50
C ASP A 892 27.55 -0.77 44.49
N LEU A 893 27.81 -0.61 43.18
CA LEU A 893 27.14 -1.36 42.12
C LEU A 893 27.62 -2.81 42.14
N LYS A 894 26.84 -3.71 42.78
CA LYS A 894 27.17 -5.13 42.95
C LYS A 894 25.94 -6.02 42.75
N VAL A 895 26.16 -7.26 42.33
CA VAL A 895 25.09 -8.25 42.03
C VAL A 895 24.16 -8.48 43.22
N GLU A 896 24.68 -8.40 44.44
CA GLU A 896 23.93 -8.58 45.67
C GLU A 896 22.81 -7.53 45.84
N ARG A 897 22.86 -6.38 45.17
CA ARG A 897 21.75 -5.40 45.17
C ARG A 897 20.50 -5.91 44.46
N LEU A 898 20.62 -6.92 43.60
CA LEU A 898 19.46 -7.53 42.95
C LEU A 898 18.58 -8.33 43.91
N SER A 899 19.01 -8.62 45.13
CA SER A 899 18.13 -9.18 46.16
C SER A 899 17.10 -8.17 46.69
N ASP A 900 17.30 -6.87 46.44
CA ASP A 900 16.36 -5.79 46.77
C ASP A 900 15.20 -5.75 45.74
N PRO A 901 13.94 -5.99 46.16
CA PRO A 901 12.79 -5.95 45.26
C PRO A 901 12.63 -4.63 44.53
N GLY A 902 12.98 -3.51 45.18
CA GLY A 902 12.89 -2.18 44.59
C GLY A 902 13.90 -1.92 43.49
N VAL A 903 15.05 -2.61 43.52
CA VAL A 903 16.04 -2.57 42.44
C VAL A 903 15.58 -3.43 41.27
N ARG A 904 15.04 -4.63 41.54
CA ARG A 904 14.48 -5.52 40.49
C ARG A 904 13.33 -4.86 39.72
N THR A 905 12.39 -4.23 40.43
CA THR A 905 11.30 -3.46 39.79
C THR A 905 11.86 -2.35 38.89
N ASN A 906 12.86 -1.59 39.37
CA ASN A 906 13.48 -0.53 38.57
C ASN A 906 14.18 -1.08 37.32
N LEU A 907 14.91 -2.18 37.43
CA LEU A 907 15.61 -2.78 36.30
C LEU A 907 14.65 -3.38 35.28
N LEU A 908 13.58 -4.05 35.72
CA LEU A 908 12.55 -4.58 34.83
C LEU A 908 11.90 -3.45 34.00
N MET A 909 11.53 -2.35 34.66
CA MET A 909 10.80 -1.23 34.06
C MET A 909 11.62 -0.38 33.07
N ASN A 910 12.94 -0.49 33.14
CA ASN A 910 13.86 0.26 32.30
C ASN A 910 14.69 -0.69 31.44
N ASN A 911 14.15 -1.89 31.12
CA ASN A 911 14.81 -2.86 30.25
C ASN A 911 13.87 -3.45 29.18
N ALA A 912 14.16 -3.22 27.90
CA ALA A 912 13.34 -3.69 26.78
C ALA A 912 13.29 -5.23 26.72
N ASP A 913 14.44 -5.88 26.96
CA ASP A 913 14.53 -7.35 27.06
C ASP A 913 13.60 -7.93 28.13
N SER A 914 13.53 -7.27 29.28
CA SER A 914 12.66 -7.68 30.38
C SER A 914 11.20 -7.57 30.01
N LEU A 915 10.80 -6.44 29.43
CA LEU A 915 9.41 -6.17 29.08
C LEU A 915 8.91 -7.16 28.02
N ALA A 916 9.71 -7.37 26.97
CA ALA A 916 9.38 -8.30 25.90
C ALA A 916 9.33 -9.75 26.37
N MET A 917 10.23 -10.17 27.27
CA MET A 917 10.18 -11.54 27.79
C MET A 917 9.03 -11.76 28.77
N LEU A 918 8.81 -10.80 29.66
CA LEU A 918 7.73 -10.88 30.64
C LEU A 918 6.36 -10.90 29.94
N SER A 919 6.20 -10.26 28.78
CA SER A 919 4.94 -10.33 28.02
C SER A 919 4.58 -11.75 27.60
N PHE A 920 5.57 -12.55 27.19
CA PHE A 920 5.38 -13.95 26.83
C PHE A 920 5.15 -14.87 28.03
N MET A 921 5.69 -14.53 29.20
CA MET A 921 5.43 -15.25 30.45
C MET A 921 4.01 -14.99 30.97
N LEU A 922 3.56 -13.73 30.95
CA LEU A 922 2.23 -13.36 31.42
C LEU A 922 1.15 -13.88 30.45
N ALA A 923 1.34 -13.71 29.15
CA ALA A 923 0.41 -14.15 28.12
C ALA A 923 0.57 -15.62 27.71
N GLU A 924 1.25 -16.46 28.51
CA GLU A 924 1.67 -17.82 28.14
C GLU A 924 0.52 -18.64 27.53
N SER A 925 -0.66 -18.64 28.16
CA SER A 925 -1.82 -19.40 27.70
C SER A 925 -2.30 -18.94 26.31
N ALA A 926 -2.44 -17.63 26.11
CA ALA A 926 -2.87 -17.04 24.84
C ALA A 926 -1.85 -17.27 23.73
N VAL A 927 -0.56 -17.10 24.03
CA VAL A 927 0.55 -17.33 23.09
C VAL A 927 0.62 -18.80 22.69
N LYS A 928 0.56 -19.76 23.62
CA LYS A 928 0.54 -21.20 23.29
C LYS A 928 -0.68 -21.56 22.45
N GLY A 929 -1.85 -21.02 22.78
CA GLY A 929 -3.07 -21.22 21.98
C GLY A 929 -2.86 -20.78 20.54
N ARG A 930 -2.24 -19.61 20.33
CA ARG A 930 -1.94 -19.09 19.00
C ARG A 930 -0.87 -19.90 18.27
N LEU A 931 0.24 -20.27 18.93
CA LEU A 931 1.30 -21.07 18.32
C LEU A 931 0.81 -22.46 17.89
N ARG A 932 -0.03 -23.12 18.70
CA ARG A 932 -0.67 -24.39 18.31
C ARG A 932 -1.57 -24.21 17.08
N SER A 933 -2.31 -23.11 17.00
CA SER A 933 -3.17 -22.83 15.83
C SER A 933 -2.38 -22.65 14.54
N TRP A 934 -1.10 -22.31 14.62
CA TRP A 934 -0.17 -22.19 13.48
C TRP A 934 0.67 -23.44 13.22
N GLY A 935 0.52 -24.48 14.04
CA GLY A 935 1.39 -25.67 13.98
C GLY A 935 2.85 -25.39 14.41
N ALA A 936 3.13 -24.25 15.02
CA ALA A 936 4.45 -23.86 15.52
C ALA A 936 4.73 -24.43 16.93
N LEU A 937 3.69 -24.96 17.60
CA LEU A 937 3.82 -25.69 18.85
C LEU A 937 3.10 -27.04 18.72
N VAL A 938 3.83 -28.14 19.00
CA VAL A 938 3.37 -29.52 18.82
C VAL A 938 3.28 -30.32 20.11
#